data_AF-A0AAU9WT47-F1
#
_entry.id   AF-A0AAU9WT47-F1
#
_cell.length_a   1.000
_cell.length_b   1.000
_cell.length_c   1.000
_cell.angle_alpha   90.00
_cell.angle_beta   90.00
_cell.angle_gamma   90.00
#
_symmetry.space_group_name_H-M   'P 1'
#
loop_
_entity.id
_entity.type
_entity.pdbx_description
1 polymer ?
#
loop_
_entity_poly.entity_id
_entity_poly.type
_entity_poly.pdbx_seq_one_letter_code
_entity_poly.pdbx_strand_id
1 'polypeptide(L)'
;MAKALIGILLDVSDSMRRNVGSGIDEDGGPWARSIFKVIDNLIKHDVSPDNSVFALAFGAEGGDQLLDILTCLLSSKFDQKATDDQVEKIFRILEGAGAKYIRKWARREVVQQVLTHQKACLVLEIADFEKDFPREFVQKCLPLQCRDYPRETSEAKLFSPLLTVAEHVYASVGSAVREATEEDIQETLRKARPLLLKFRPLIFNVKKASDILHGHINDERELTKKRSRELLEKVEPYIYGATPLYQAIRTATKCFEKHASTFQSHKKLLFVLSDGDPTDGGENDSAAIKKVATRLENAGVTVVGCFVTQSKTIQPRQMFSKMNTNWDSGSKFLFSLSSTITTQSIPRTMFVKRDWSIDFENNETRLFMQVNHPDHLRDACDLARNVVCSQEALSDLLADVDLDVYINQSVRDYEAQEKQEGHTCYAHASATVLHLTMKRIHGRRGKIPTFDELKDEMIGHFGKEATSITTALKKMCRKYHLRYKSVDLKGAMEAVASSRPVVATFKLTRKEWDRFKEFFITNGKGILTKKEIDITARPSNPKRFGHAVVLTSFNSEYLRLLDSRGSDWADSGFIKVQNADVLGFKFYDVYWEIEDLNEKEKTSFKQLGSKRILTKKEIDITARPSNPKRFGHAVVLTSFNSEYLRLLDSRGSDWADNGFIKVQNADVLGFQFYDVYWEIEDLNEKEKTSFKELGSKRAKWLMETLPSLQRDDYTVKCPICRVDSPVKDFTGNLLQAKCPKCKKAFELKDVPKGNILALNIYLISLSK
;
A
#
# COMPACT_ATOMS: atom_id res chain seq x y z
N MET A 1 9.98 -1.51 1.42
CA MET A 1 8.82 -0.60 1.19
C MET A 1 9.27 0.54 0.30
N ALA A 2 8.63 0.73 -0.85
CA ALA A 2 8.95 1.84 -1.75
C ALA A 2 8.50 3.18 -1.15
N LYS A 3 9.32 4.22 -1.31
CA LYS A 3 8.95 5.59 -0.93
C LYS A 3 7.95 6.15 -1.96
N ALA A 4 6.95 6.88 -1.50
CA ALA A 4 5.92 7.46 -2.36
C ALA A 4 5.67 8.95 -2.09
N LEU A 5 5.35 9.69 -3.15
CA LEU A 5 4.77 11.02 -3.11
C LEU A 5 3.31 10.92 -3.56
N ILE A 6 2.38 11.22 -2.65
CA ILE A 6 0.94 11.09 -2.85
C ILE A 6 0.32 12.48 -3.02
N GLY A 7 -0.21 12.76 -4.19
CA GLY A 7 -1.06 13.92 -4.44
C GLY A 7 -2.53 13.52 -4.34
N ILE A 8 -3.32 14.30 -3.60
CA ILE A 8 -4.75 14.07 -3.42
C ILE A 8 -5.51 15.31 -3.93
N LEU A 9 -6.38 15.13 -4.93
CA LEU A 9 -7.32 16.14 -5.41
C LEU A 9 -8.73 15.80 -4.94
N LEU A 10 -9.34 16.73 -4.21
CA LEU A 10 -10.65 16.53 -3.58
C LEU A 10 -11.64 17.58 -4.07
N ASP A 11 -12.72 17.12 -4.69
CA ASP A 11 -13.82 17.98 -5.09
C ASP A 11 -14.69 18.35 -3.89
N VAL A 12 -14.70 19.64 -3.57
CA VAL A 12 -15.51 20.24 -2.51
C VAL A 12 -16.44 21.32 -3.07
N SER A 13 -16.68 21.30 -4.39
CA SER A 13 -17.52 22.27 -5.10
C SER A 13 -19.01 22.13 -4.78
N ASP A 14 -19.79 23.14 -5.17
CA ASP A 14 -21.25 23.05 -5.08
C ASP A 14 -21.85 22.02 -6.05
N SER A 15 -21.20 21.78 -7.20
CA SER A 15 -21.59 20.69 -8.11
C SER A 15 -21.51 19.35 -7.39
N MET A 16 -20.38 19.08 -6.76
CA MET A 16 -20.17 17.85 -6.00
C MET A 16 -21.14 17.73 -4.83
N ARG A 17 -21.41 18.83 -4.10
CA ARG A 17 -22.41 18.86 -3.02
C ARG A 17 -23.79 18.44 -3.53
N ARG A 18 -24.24 18.96 -4.68
CA ARG A 18 -25.52 18.62 -5.28
C ARG A 18 -25.54 17.18 -5.82
N ASN A 19 -24.45 16.75 -6.46
CA ASN A 19 -24.31 15.40 -7.01
C ASN A 19 -24.24 14.32 -5.93
N VAL A 20 -23.74 14.62 -4.72
CA VAL A 20 -23.66 13.66 -3.60
C VAL A 20 -24.85 13.76 -2.63
N GLY A 21 -25.48 14.93 -2.52
CA GLY A 21 -26.56 15.16 -1.55
C GLY A 21 -26.09 14.88 -0.12
N SER A 22 -26.85 14.09 0.64
CA SER A 22 -26.46 13.59 1.97
C SER A 22 -25.77 12.22 1.94
N GLY A 23 -25.44 11.70 0.75
CA GLY A 23 -25.52 10.26 0.45
C GLY A 23 -24.24 9.42 0.52
N ILE A 24 -23.09 9.95 0.96
CA ILE A 24 -21.83 9.15 1.05
C ILE A 24 -21.20 9.19 2.45
N ASP A 25 -21.78 9.89 3.42
CA ASP A 25 -21.39 9.71 4.82
C ASP A 25 -22.21 8.55 5.43
N GLU A 26 -21.56 7.68 6.19
CA GLU A 26 -22.13 6.41 6.72
C GLU A 26 -23.40 6.63 7.56
N ASP A 27 -23.61 7.86 8.08
CA ASP A 27 -24.76 8.26 8.91
C ASP A 27 -25.67 9.33 8.25
N GLY A 28 -25.46 9.70 6.98
CA GLY A 28 -26.26 10.72 6.30
C GLY A 28 -25.88 12.18 6.59
N GLY A 29 -24.58 12.47 6.77
CA GLY A 29 -24.01 13.81 6.95
C GLY A 29 -23.47 14.47 5.66
N PRO A 30 -22.88 15.69 5.77
CA PRO A 30 -22.31 16.39 4.62
C PRO A 30 -21.16 15.59 3.99
N TRP A 31 -21.19 15.44 2.65
CA TRP A 31 -20.11 14.83 1.85
C TRP A 31 -18.71 15.29 2.26
N ALA A 32 -18.57 16.56 2.61
CA ALA A 32 -17.31 17.18 3.01
C ALA A 32 -16.64 16.50 4.21
N ARG A 33 -17.34 15.71 5.02
CA ARG A 33 -16.72 14.90 6.09
C ARG A 33 -15.86 13.76 5.55
N SER A 34 -16.23 13.20 4.40
CA SER A 34 -15.55 12.06 3.78
C SER A 34 -14.16 12.43 3.26
N ILE A 35 -13.88 13.72 3.00
CA ILE A 35 -12.58 14.17 2.50
C ILE A 35 -11.44 13.85 3.49
N PHE A 36 -11.69 14.00 4.80
CA PHE A 36 -10.67 13.71 5.81
C PHE A 36 -10.43 12.20 5.93
N LYS A 37 -11.50 11.39 5.81
CA LYS A 37 -11.39 9.93 5.74
C LYS A 37 -10.59 9.48 4.51
N VAL A 38 -10.73 10.16 3.37
CA VAL A 38 -9.94 9.86 2.15
C VAL A 38 -8.46 10.16 2.36
N ILE A 39 -8.14 11.35 2.89
CA ILE A 39 -6.76 11.71 3.21
C ILE A 39 -6.19 10.69 4.21
N ASP A 40 -6.89 10.45 5.32
CA ASP A 40 -6.49 9.48 6.35
C ASP A 40 -6.27 8.07 5.78
N ASN A 41 -7.20 7.58 4.96
CA ASN A 41 -7.07 6.29 4.29
C ASN A 41 -5.85 6.22 3.39
N LEU A 42 -5.47 7.30 2.70
CA LEU A 42 -4.29 7.32 1.82
C LEU A 42 -2.97 7.46 2.62
N ILE A 43 -3.01 7.92 3.87
CA ILE A 43 -1.83 8.18 4.71
C ILE A 43 -1.73 7.32 5.98
N LYS A 44 -2.53 6.24 6.09
CA LYS A 44 -2.60 5.34 7.26
C LYS A 44 -1.23 4.97 7.86
N HIS A 45 -1.20 4.71 9.17
CA HIS A 45 0.01 4.41 9.95
C HIS A 45 0.84 3.21 9.48
N ASP A 46 0.28 2.29 8.69
CA ASP A 46 1.00 1.13 8.13
C ASP A 46 1.86 1.49 6.90
N VAL A 47 1.82 2.75 6.47
CA VAL A 47 2.56 3.28 5.33
C VAL A 47 3.91 3.83 5.82
N SER A 48 4.98 3.60 5.04
CA SER A 48 6.35 4.02 5.40
C SER A 48 6.41 5.48 5.87
N PRO A 49 7.10 5.79 6.99
CA PRO A 49 7.26 7.16 7.47
C PRO A 49 8.07 8.03 6.50
N ASP A 50 8.73 7.44 5.51
CA ASP A 50 9.42 8.17 4.44
C ASP A 50 8.47 8.68 3.33
N ASN A 51 7.19 8.34 3.38
CA ASN A 51 6.22 8.79 2.38
C ASN A 51 5.82 10.26 2.60
N SER A 52 5.56 10.92 1.48
CA SER A 52 5.19 12.34 1.44
C SER A 52 3.83 12.50 0.77
N VAL A 53 3.07 13.51 1.19
CA VAL A 53 1.69 13.74 0.76
C VAL A 53 1.40 15.23 0.60
N PHE A 54 0.59 15.60 -0.39
CA PHE A 54 -0.10 16.89 -0.44
C PHE A 54 -1.58 16.68 -0.74
N ALA A 55 -2.45 17.49 -0.15
CA ALA A 55 -3.90 17.39 -0.34
C ALA A 55 -4.50 18.74 -0.72
N LEU A 56 -5.00 18.81 -1.96
CA LEU A 56 -5.55 20.02 -2.56
C LEU A 56 -7.04 19.81 -2.84
N ALA A 57 -7.89 20.56 -2.17
CA ALA A 57 -9.29 20.70 -2.52
C ALA A 57 -9.46 21.65 -3.71
N PHE A 58 -10.50 21.45 -4.50
CA PHE A 58 -10.98 22.42 -5.49
C PHE A 58 -12.50 22.55 -5.35
N GLY A 59 -13.04 23.74 -5.53
CA GLY A 59 -14.36 24.05 -5.00
C GLY A 59 -14.38 25.11 -3.92
N ALA A 60 -13.35 25.94 -3.81
CA ALA A 60 -13.28 26.90 -2.73
C ALA A 60 -13.98 28.23 -3.04
N GLU A 61 -14.54 28.88 -2.01
CA GLU A 61 -15.07 30.23 -2.11
C GLU A 61 -13.95 31.28 -2.06
N GLY A 62 -13.77 32.00 -3.18
CA GLY A 62 -12.81 33.10 -3.30
C GLY A 62 -11.43 32.73 -3.89
N GLY A 63 -10.71 33.75 -4.36
CA GLY A 63 -9.39 33.62 -5.00
C GLY A 63 -9.35 32.65 -6.18
N ASP A 64 -8.33 31.76 -6.22
CA ASP A 64 -8.10 30.78 -7.29
C ASP A 64 -8.96 29.51 -7.17
N GLN A 65 -9.93 29.46 -6.23
CA GLN A 65 -10.91 28.38 -6.05
C GLN A 65 -10.35 26.97 -5.71
N LEU A 66 -9.06 26.85 -5.35
CA LEU A 66 -8.49 25.61 -4.76
C LEU A 66 -8.43 25.72 -3.23
N LEU A 67 -7.85 24.78 -2.48
CA LEU A 67 -7.61 24.91 -1.03
C LEU A 67 -6.60 23.85 -0.59
N ASP A 68 -5.46 24.22 -0.01
CA ASP A 68 -4.59 23.23 0.65
C ASP A 68 -5.21 22.84 2.01
N ILE A 69 -5.75 21.63 2.07
CA ILE A 69 -6.53 21.16 3.23
C ILE A 69 -5.63 21.01 4.45
N LEU A 70 -4.46 20.39 4.30
CA LEU A 70 -3.55 20.13 5.41
C LEU A 70 -3.05 21.44 6.01
N THR A 71 -2.75 22.43 5.16
CA THR A 71 -2.33 23.77 5.58
C THR A 71 -3.46 24.52 6.28
N CYS A 72 -4.70 24.43 5.76
CA CYS A 72 -5.87 25.01 6.42
C CYS A 72 -6.10 24.42 7.82
N LEU A 73 -5.80 23.12 7.99
CA LEU A 73 -5.97 22.40 9.24
C LEU A 73 -4.83 22.57 10.25
N LEU A 74 -3.72 23.23 9.91
CA LEU A 74 -2.56 23.53 10.78
C LEU A 74 -2.90 24.52 11.92
N SER A 75 -3.90 24.20 12.73
CA SER A 75 -4.21 24.88 13.98
C SER A 75 -4.73 23.88 14.99
N SER A 76 -3.90 23.53 15.96
CA SER A 76 -4.35 22.88 17.18
C SER A 76 -3.57 23.36 18.40
N LYS A 77 -4.23 23.31 19.55
CA LYS A 77 -3.94 23.94 20.84
C LYS A 77 -2.60 23.57 21.53
N PHE A 78 -1.68 22.93 20.83
CA PHE A 78 -0.39 22.42 21.36
C PHE A 78 0.83 22.83 20.52
N ASP A 79 0.66 23.75 19.58
CA ASP A 79 1.79 24.22 18.79
C ASP A 79 2.71 25.08 19.67
N GLN A 80 4.02 24.80 19.63
CA GLN A 80 5.01 25.58 20.37
C GLN A 80 4.95 27.03 19.89
N LYS A 81 5.21 27.98 20.80
CA LYS A 81 5.32 29.40 20.42
C LYS A 81 6.38 29.54 19.32
N ALA A 82 6.17 30.46 18.38
CA ALA A 82 7.18 30.75 17.38
C ALA A 82 8.53 31.09 18.04
N THR A 83 9.62 30.56 17.51
CA THR A 83 10.96 30.84 18.05
C THR A 83 11.35 32.30 17.80
N ASP A 84 12.24 32.84 18.64
CA ASP A 84 12.74 34.22 18.48
C ASP A 84 13.32 34.47 17.08
N ASP A 85 14.03 33.49 16.53
CA ASP A 85 14.62 33.54 15.18
C ASP A 85 13.55 33.64 14.09
N GLN A 86 12.45 32.90 14.22
CA GLN A 86 11.35 32.96 13.25
C GLN A 86 10.65 34.31 13.26
N VAL A 87 10.32 34.82 14.45
CA VAL A 87 9.67 36.14 14.57
C VAL A 87 10.58 37.25 14.05
N GLU A 88 11.88 37.17 14.37
CA GLU A 88 12.90 38.10 13.87
C GLU A 88 13.00 38.10 12.35
N LYS A 89 13.02 36.91 11.72
CA LYS A 89 13.04 36.78 10.26
C LYS A 89 11.78 37.36 9.62
N ILE A 90 10.61 37.08 10.17
CA ILE A 90 9.33 37.62 9.68
C ILE A 90 9.35 39.15 9.75
N PHE A 91 9.78 39.72 10.88
CA PHE A 91 9.88 41.18 11.03
C PHE A 91 10.81 41.79 10.00
N ARG A 92 12.01 41.23 9.79
CA ARG A 92 12.95 41.73 8.77
C ARG A 92 12.36 41.72 7.36
N ILE A 93 11.65 40.65 6.99
CA ILE A 93 10.98 40.54 5.69
C ILE A 93 9.91 41.62 5.53
N LEU A 94 9.04 41.80 6.54
CA LEU A 94 7.96 42.78 6.49
C LEU A 94 8.48 44.23 6.55
N GLU A 95 9.56 44.48 7.30
CA GLU A 95 10.27 45.77 7.31
C GLU A 95 10.82 46.10 5.92
N GLY A 96 11.47 45.14 5.26
CA GLY A 96 11.92 45.28 3.87
C GLY A 96 10.78 45.48 2.85
N ALA A 97 9.56 45.10 3.22
CA ALA A 97 8.36 45.26 2.40
C ALA A 97 7.55 46.54 2.70
N GLY A 98 8.04 47.40 3.62
CA GLY A 98 7.44 48.69 3.94
C GLY A 98 6.77 48.79 5.31
N ALA A 99 6.95 47.82 6.21
CA ALA A 99 6.44 47.88 7.59
C ALA A 99 7.49 48.37 8.61
N LYS A 100 8.04 49.57 8.43
CA LYS A 100 9.15 50.10 9.25
C LYS A 100 8.88 50.19 10.76
N TYR A 101 7.61 50.26 11.17
CA TYR A 101 7.25 50.42 12.58
C TYR A 101 6.69 49.14 13.20
N ILE A 102 6.77 47.99 12.51
CA ILE A 102 6.20 46.72 12.98
C ILE A 102 6.72 46.31 14.36
N ARG A 103 7.99 46.57 14.67
CA ARG A 103 8.60 46.25 15.98
C ARG A 103 8.14 47.16 17.12
N LYS A 104 7.71 48.38 16.81
CA LYS A 104 7.13 49.32 17.79
C LYS A 104 5.67 48.98 18.07
N TRP A 105 4.98 48.45 17.06
CA TRP A 105 3.59 48.02 17.17
C TRP A 105 3.46 46.63 17.81
N ALA A 106 4.18 45.63 17.32
CA ALA A 106 4.09 44.25 17.80
C ALA A 106 5.36 43.83 18.54
N ARG A 107 5.30 43.75 19.87
CA ARG A 107 6.37 43.15 20.68
C ARG A 107 6.47 41.65 20.42
N ARG A 108 7.69 41.12 20.48
CA ARG A 108 7.97 39.71 20.18
C ARG A 108 7.18 38.78 21.09
N GLU A 109 7.09 39.12 22.37
CA GLU A 109 6.42 38.32 23.38
C GLU A 109 4.91 38.19 23.09
N VAL A 110 4.28 39.27 22.63
CA VAL A 110 2.86 39.31 22.23
C VAL A 110 2.63 38.54 20.94
N VAL A 111 3.53 38.68 19.96
CA VAL A 111 3.46 37.88 18.73
C VAL A 111 3.59 36.40 19.05
N GLN A 112 4.47 35.99 19.95
CA GLN A 112 4.67 34.59 20.34
C GLN A 112 3.51 34.00 21.16
N GLN A 113 2.68 34.82 21.80
CA GLN A 113 1.45 34.35 22.46
C GLN A 113 0.40 33.87 21.45
N VAL A 114 0.45 34.39 20.22
CA VAL A 114 -0.57 34.14 19.18
C VAL A 114 -0.02 33.35 17.97
N LEU A 115 1.20 33.66 17.54
CA LEU A 115 1.88 33.06 16.40
C LEU A 115 2.63 31.81 16.84
N THR A 116 2.24 30.70 16.26
CA THR A 116 2.81 29.40 16.55
C THR A 116 4.00 29.10 15.63
N HIS A 117 4.87 28.17 16.05
CA HIS A 117 6.04 27.75 15.27
C HIS A 117 5.68 27.36 13.84
N GLN A 118 4.59 26.61 13.64
CA GLN A 118 4.17 26.17 12.32
C GLN A 118 3.64 27.32 11.45
N LYS A 119 2.83 28.23 12.03
CA LYS A 119 2.36 29.42 11.30
C LYS A 119 3.52 30.34 10.92
N ALA A 120 4.53 30.45 11.78
CA ALA A 120 5.72 31.21 11.47
C ALA A 120 6.54 30.58 10.34
N CYS A 121 6.74 29.25 10.33
CA CYS A 121 7.34 28.54 9.20
C CYS A 121 6.57 28.79 7.90
N LEU A 122 5.23 28.70 7.93
CA LEU A 122 4.38 28.93 6.76
C LEU A 122 4.55 30.35 6.20
N VAL A 123 4.51 31.38 7.05
CA VAL A 123 4.71 32.78 6.64
C VAL A 123 6.09 32.95 5.98
N LEU A 124 7.13 32.34 6.56
CA LEU A 124 8.50 32.41 6.04
C LEU A 124 8.65 31.69 4.70
N GLU A 125 8.08 30.48 4.57
CA GLU A 125 8.11 29.70 3.33
C GLU A 125 7.39 30.44 2.19
N ILE A 126 6.21 31.02 2.46
CA ILE A 126 5.47 31.81 1.46
C ILE A 126 6.26 33.07 1.09
N ALA A 127 6.86 33.76 2.05
CA ALA A 127 7.62 34.98 1.80
C ALA A 127 8.91 34.74 1.00
N ASP A 128 9.59 33.61 1.21
CA ASP A 128 10.76 33.23 0.40
C ASP A 128 10.36 32.91 -1.05
N PHE A 129 9.17 32.32 -1.22
CA PHE A 129 8.68 31.87 -2.51
C PHE A 129 7.97 32.95 -3.35
N GLU A 130 7.25 33.89 -2.72
CA GLU A 130 6.49 34.95 -3.39
C GLU A 130 7.03 36.34 -3.04
N LYS A 131 7.73 36.98 -3.98
CA LYS A 131 8.32 38.32 -3.79
C LYS A 131 7.29 39.41 -3.42
N ASP A 132 6.05 39.27 -3.90
CA ASP A 132 4.99 40.25 -3.66
C ASP A 132 4.20 39.98 -2.36
N PHE A 133 4.24 38.77 -1.81
CA PHE A 133 3.50 38.40 -0.61
C PHE A 133 3.79 39.33 0.57
N PRO A 134 5.07 39.65 0.91
CA PRO A 134 5.36 40.58 1.99
C PRO A 134 4.69 41.95 1.80
N ARG A 135 4.68 42.49 0.56
CA ARG A 135 4.04 43.78 0.27
C ARG A 135 2.53 43.72 0.42
N GLU A 136 1.89 42.67 -0.12
CA GLU A 136 0.45 42.46 0.03
C GLU A 136 0.05 42.30 1.50
N PHE A 137 0.83 41.55 2.27
CA PHE A 137 0.61 41.35 3.70
C PHE A 137 0.66 42.67 4.47
N VAL A 138 1.68 43.50 4.21
CA VAL A 138 1.79 44.82 4.83
C VAL A 138 0.60 45.71 4.46
N GLN A 139 0.19 45.73 3.19
CA GLN A 139 -0.87 46.63 2.71
C GLN A 139 -2.31 46.18 3.02
N LYS A 140 -2.55 44.88 3.17
CA LYS A 140 -3.91 44.34 3.38
C LYS A 140 -4.17 43.92 4.83
N CYS A 141 -3.13 43.57 5.59
CA CYS A 141 -3.30 42.93 6.89
C CYS A 141 -2.83 43.80 8.07
N LEU A 142 -1.68 44.47 7.95
CA LEU A 142 -1.14 45.31 9.02
C LEU A 142 -1.86 46.67 9.11
N PRO A 143 -1.99 47.28 10.30
CA PRO A 143 -2.57 48.61 10.42
C PRO A 143 -1.67 49.69 9.80
N LEU A 144 -2.26 50.82 9.45
CA LEU A 144 -1.56 51.93 8.78
C LEU A 144 -0.37 52.46 9.60
N GLN A 145 -0.46 52.42 10.93
CA GLN A 145 0.62 52.90 11.81
C GLN A 145 1.91 52.06 11.71
N CYS A 146 1.84 50.84 11.15
CA CYS A 146 3.01 49.99 10.92
C CYS A 146 3.75 50.30 9.62
N ARG A 147 3.09 51.00 8.67
CA ARG A 147 3.52 51.13 7.28
C ARG A 147 4.33 52.42 7.06
N ASP A 148 5.18 52.41 6.04
CA ASP A 148 5.69 53.63 5.44
C ASP A 148 4.55 54.39 4.74
N TYR A 149 4.46 55.71 4.97
CA TYR A 149 3.63 56.57 4.15
C TYR A 149 4.17 56.54 2.70
N PRO A 150 3.33 56.30 1.67
CA PRO A 150 3.78 56.42 0.30
C PRO A 150 4.18 57.88 0.06
N ARG A 151 5.45 58.12 -0.33
CA ARG A 151 5.77 59.32 -1.10
C ARG A 151 5.05 59.14 -2.43
N GLU A 152 4.07 59.99 -2.69
CA GLU A 152 3.33 60.05 -3.94
C GLU A 152 4.27 59.93 -5.14
N THR A 153 4.11 58.86 -5.92
CA THR A 153 4.55 58.84 -7.31
C THR A 153 3.56 59.70 -8.09
N SER A 154 4.10 60.76 -8.67
CA SER A 154 3.43 61.75 -9.49
C SER A 154 2.78 61.12 -10.73
N GLU A 155 1.55 60.59 -10.63
CA GLU A 155 0.76 60.28 -11.83
C GLU A 155 -0.77 60.12 -11.62
N ALA A 156 -1.32 60.43 -10.45
CA ALA A 156 -2.76 60.40 -10.21
C ALA A 156 -3.32 61.77 -9.80
N LYS A 157 -3.06 62.81 -10.61
CA LYS A 157 -3.90 64.02 -10.64
C LYS A 157 -4.96 63.84 -11.71
N LEU A 158 -6.07 63.20 -11.38
CA LEU A 158 -7.40 63.48 -11.96
C LEU A 158 -8.44 62.64 -11.19
N PHE A 159 -9.49 63.29 -10.68
CA PHE A 159 -10.69 62.76 -9.99
C PHE A 159 -10.65 62.62 -8.45
N SER A 160 -10.88 63.73 -7.72
CA SER A 160 -12.07 63.96 -6.85
C SER A 160 -11.82 65.11 -5.83
N PRO A 161 -12.69 66.15 -5.70
CA PRO A 161 -12.45 67.32 -4.83
C PRO A 161 -12.83 67.15 -3.35
N LEU A 162 -13.05 65.93 -2.84
CA LEU A 162 -13.69 65.70 -1.54
C LEU A 162 -12.78 65.21 -0.39
N LEU A 163 -11.45 65.23 -0.57
CA LEU A 163 -10.49 64.67 0.42
C LEU A 163 -9.62 65.71 1.15
N THR A 164 -9.84 67.00 0.94
CA THR A 164 -8.95 68.08 1.43
C THR A 164 -9.12 68.49 2.90
N VAL A 165 -9.96 67.81 3.69
CA VAL A 165 -10.15 68.11 5.13
C VAL A 165 -9.51 67.06 6.05
N ALA A 166 -9.22 65.85 5.55
CA ALA A 166 -8.58 64.80 6.36
C ALA A 166 -7.03 64.96 6.44
N GLU A 167 -6.43 65.65 5.48
CA GLU A 167 -4.96 65.77 5.34
C GLU A 167 -4.32 66.83 6.24
N HIS A 168 -5.10 67.67 6.92
CA HIS A 168 -4.59 68.69 7.86
C HIS A 168 -4.78 68.37 9.34
N VAL A 169 -5.47 67.28 9.69
CA VAL A 169 -5.71 66.90 11.10
C VAL A 169 -4.64 65.94 11.64
N TYR A 170 -3.78 65.34 10.79
CA TYR A 170 -2.77 64.37 11.25
C TYR A 170 -1.32 64.84 11.22
N ALA A 171 -1.05 66.10 10.87
CA ALA A 171 0.31 66.67 10.90
C ALA A 171 0.78 67.13 12.29
N SER A 172 -0.03 66.96 13.35
CA SER A 172 0.33 67.35 14.71
C SER A 172 -0.19 66.40 15.77
N VAL A 173 0.13 65.11 15.65
CA VAL A 173 0.18 64.21 16.83
C VAL A 173 1.37 63.28 16.63
N GLY A 174 2.41 63.45 17.44
CA GLY A 174 3.35 62.37 17.74
C GLY A 174 2.59 61.25 18.43
N SER A 175 1.77 60.50 17.69
CA SER A 175 0.99 59.42 18.24
C SER A 175 1.96 58.28 18.50
N ALA A 176 2.21 58.03 19.79
CA ALA A 176 2.84 56.80 20.23
C ALA A 176 2.12 55.65 19.52
N VAL A 177 2.86 54.88 18.72
CA VAL A 177 2.33 53.67 18.08
C VAL A 177 1.79 52.81 19.21
N ARG A 178 0.46 52.70 19.30
CA ARG A 178 -0.18 51.85 20.31
C ARG A 178 0.34 50.45 20.13
N GLU A 179 0.84 49.86 21.19
CA GLU A 179 1.28 48.48 21.18
C GLU A 179 0.09 47.54 20.89
N ALA A 180 0.33 46.52 20.08
CA ALA A 180 -0.64 45.52 19.69
C ALA A 180 -1.00 44.61 20.88
N THR A 181 -2.28 44.30 21.04
CA THR A 181 -2.74 43.23 21.94
C THR A 181 -2.74 41.88 21.22
N GLU A 182 -2.99 40.79 21.96
CA GLU A 182 -3.19 39.47 21.36
C GLU A 182 -4.32 39.47 20.33
N GLU A 183 -5.43 40.18 20.59
CA GLU A 183 -6.54 40.32 19.63
C GLU A 183 -6.12 41.04 18.35
N ASP A 184 -5.28 42.07 18.44
CA ASP A 184 -4.79 42.81 17.25
C ASP A 184 -3.92 41.92 16.34
N ILE A 185 -3.11 41.04 16.95
CA ILE A 185 -2.31 40.05 16.22
C ILE A 185 -3.23 38.97 15.63
N GLN A 186 -4.22 38.49 16.38
CA GLN A 186 -5.22 37.53 15.87
C GLN A 186 -5.99 38.10 14.68
N GLU A 187 -6.40 39.37 14.76
CA GLU A 187 -7.10 40.07 13.67
C GLU A 187 -6.22 40.23 12.44
N THR A 188 -4.94 40.54 12.63
CA THR A 188 -3.95 40.58 11.53
C THR A 188 -3.81 39.22 10.86
N LEU A 189 -3.69 38.14 11.65
CA LEU A 189 -3.65 36.78 11.12
C LEU A 189 -4.96 36.37 10.45
N ARG A 190 -6.11 36.86 10.94
CA ARG A 190 -7.42 36.65 10.31
C ARG A 190 -7.50 37.35 8.95
N LYS A 191 -7.03 38.59 8.85
CA LYS A 191 -6.91 39.34 7.58
C LYS A 191 -5.86 38.76 6.64
N ALA A 192 -4.81 38.17 7.18
CA ALA A 192 -3.77 37.47 6.41
C ALA A 192 -4.21 36.09 5.98
N ARG A 193 -5.25 35.51 6.59
CA ARG A 193 -5.72 34.15 6.30
C ARG A 193 -5.95 33.90 4.80
N PRO A 194 -6.56 34.80 4.01
CA PRO A 194 -6.67 34.61 2.55
C PRO A 194 -5.33 34.67 1.80
N LEU A 195 -4.34 35.42 2.30
CA LEU A 195 -2.99 35.49 1.72
C LEU A 195 -2.14 34.28 2.10
N LEU A 196 -2.34 33.73 3.30
CA LEU A 196 -1.68 32.53 3.82
C LEU A 196 -2.31 31.25 3.29
N LEU A 197 -3.62 31.26 2.99
CA LEU A 197 -4.36 30.20 2.33
C LEU A 197 -4.22 30.25 0.79
N LYS A 198 -3.13 30.82 0.27
CA LYS A 198 -2.88 30.76 -1.18
C LYS A 198 -2.64 29.31 -1.61
N PHE A 199 -3.30 29.00 -2.72
CA PHE A 199 -3.83 27.72 -3.14
C PHE A 199 -2.82 26.73 -3.74
N ARG A 200 -1.59 26.71 -3.22
CA ARG A 200 -0.51 25.84 -3.72
C ARG A 200 -0.29 24.65 -2.79
N PRO A 201 -0.15 23.42 -3.33
CA PRO A 201 0.04 22.23 -2.52
C PRO A 201 1.39 22.26 -1.81
N LEU A 202 1.38 22.24 -0.48
CA LEU A 202 2.55 22.01 0.36
C LEU A 202 2.71 20.51 0.61
N ILE A 203 3.94 20.01 0.49
CA ILE A 203 4.24 18.60 0.67
C ILE A 203 4.59 18.36 2.13
N PHE A 204 3.83 17.48 2.78
CA PHE A 204 4.02 17.04 4.15
C PHE A 204 4.58 15.62 4.19
N ASN A 205 5.34 15.31 5.23
CA ASN A 205 5.58 13.92 5.59
C ASN A 205 4.25 13.28 6.06
N VAL A 206 4.02 12.00 5.72
CA VAL A 206 2.80 11.26 6.09
C VAL A 206 2.54 11.28 7.61
N LYS A 207 3.57 11.17 8.45
CA LYS A 207 3.41 11.27 9.91
C LYS A 207 2.89 12.64 10.32
N LYS A 208 3.45 13.71 9.74
CA LYS A 208 2.99 15.08 10.02
C LYS A 208 1.57 15.33 9.54
N ALA A 209 1.21 14.80 8.36
CA ALA A 209 -0.16 14.88 7.85
C ALA A 209 -1.16 14.10 8.75
N SER A 210 -0.75 12.94 9.25
CA SER A 210 -1.53 12.16 10.22
C SER A 210 -1.70 12.92 11.54
N ASP A 211 -0.63 13.52 12.08
CA ASP A 211 -0.69 14.35 13.29
C ASP A 211 -1.67 15.53 13.15
N ILE A 212 -1.74 16.15 11.96
CA ILE A 212 -2.69 17.23 11.66
C ILE A 212 -4.14 16.73 11.74
N LEU A 213 -4.42 15.55 11.17
CA LEU A 213 -5.76 14.97 11.13
C LEU A 213 -6.22 14.48 12.51
N HIS A 214 -5.42 13.66 13.18
CA HIS A 214 -5.79 13.00 14.45
C HIS A 214 -5.57 13.88 15.68
N GLY A 215 -4.68 14.88 15.60
CA GLY A 215 -4.07 15.49 16.78
C GLY A 215 -3.01 14.56 17.37
N HIS A 216 -2.05 15.09 18.13
CA HIS A 216 -0.87 14.35 18.64
C HIS A 216 -1.15 13.22 19.67
N ILE A 217 -2.28 12.54 19.60
CA ILE A 217 -2.64 11.41 20.47
C ILE A 217 -2.21 10.12 19.76
N ASN A 218 -1.09 9.54 20.20
CA ASN A 218 -0.45 8.35 19.61
C ASN A 218 -1.29 7.04 19.70
N ASP A 219 -2.52 7.08 20.23
CA ASP A 219 -3.27 5.89 20.63
C ASP A 219 -4.55 5.61 19.79
N GLU A 220 -5.06 6.57 19.00
CA GLU A 220 -6.23 6.34 18.14
C GLU A 220 -5.81 5.92 16.72
N ARG A 221 -6.17 4.69 16.31
CA ARG A 221 -5.80 4.14 14.98
C ARG A 221 -6.69 4.60 13.83
N GLU A 222 -7.82 5.26 14.12
CA GLU A 222 -8.81 5.69 13.12
C GLU A 222 -9.37 7.08 13.45
N LEU A 223 -9.65 7.87 12.42
CA LEU A 223 -10.15 9.24 12.56
C LEU A 223 -11.57 9.23 13.15
N THR A 224 -11.71 9.69 14.40
CA THR A 224 -13.00 9.67 15.09
C THR A 224 -14.02 10.61 14.45
N LYS A 225 -15.30 10.24 14.49
CA LYS A 225 -16.41 11.06 13.96
C LYS A 225 -16.45 12.46 14.58
N LYS A 226 -16.13 12.57 15.87
CA LYS A 226 -16.05 13.85 16.58
C LYS A 226 -14.95 14.73 15.97
N ARG A 227 -13.76 14.16 15.77
CA ARG A 227 -12.64 14.87 15.16
C ARG A 227 -12.97 15.34 13.74
N SER A 228 -13.55 14.50 12.89
CA SER A 228 -13.95 14.90 11.53
C SER A 228 -14.93 16.08 11.51
N ARG A 229 -15.80 16.20 12.52
CA ARG A 229 -16.70 17.36 12.64
C ARG A 229 -15.94 18.64 12.98
N GLU A 230 -15.02 18.58 13.93
CA GLU A 230 -14.15 19.71 14.28
C GLU A 230 -13.27 20.15 13.11
N LEU A 231 -12.80 19.21 12.29
CA LEU A 231 -12.04 19.52 11.07
C LEU A 231 -12.93 20.17 10.02
N LEU A 232 -14.17 19.70 9.84
CA LEU A 232 -15.12 20.28 8.90
C LEU A 232 -15.45 21.71 9.27
N GLU A 233 -15.73 22.02 10.54
CA GLU A 233 -16.03 23.40 11.00
C GLU A 233 -14.93 24.42 10.61
N LYS A 234 -13.68 23.97 10.43
CA LYS A 234 -12.58 24.83 9.99
C LYS A 234 -12.50 25.04 8.48
N VAL A 235 -12.97 24.06 7.71
CA VAL A 235 -12.87 24.02 6.24
C VAL A 235 -14.15 24.50 5.57
N GLU A 236 -15.30 24.25 6.19
CA GLU A 236 -16.64 24.56 5.69
C GLU A 236 -16.83 26.02 5.22
N PRO A 237 -16.26 27.05 5.90
CA PRO A 237 -16.37 28.43 5.43
C PRO A 237 -15.68 28.73 4.08
N TYR A 238 -14.94 27.77 3.54
CA TYR A 238 -14.11 27.96 2.34
C TYR A 238 -14.51 27.06 1.18
N ILE A 239 -15.50 26.18 1.31
CA ILE A 239 -15.86 25.20 0.27
C ILE A 239 -17.22 25.54 -0.35
N TYR A 240 -17.66 24.74 -1.33
CA TYR A 240 -18.91 24.92 -2.08
C TYR A 240 -18.90 26.10 -3.07
N GLY A 241 -17.73 26.43 -3.62
CA GLY A 241 -17.56 27.29 -4.80
C GLY A 241 -17.71 26.55 -6.14
N ALA A 242 -17.20 27.16 -7.22
CA ALA A 242 -17.18 26.58 -8.58
C ALA A 242 -16.20 25.40 -8.70
N THR A 243 -16.17 24.68 -9.82
CA THR A 243 -15.40 23.42 -9.99
C THR A 243 -14.19 23.62 -10.93
N PRO A 244 -13.08 24.24 -10.49
CA PRO A 244 -11.91 24.54 -11.34
C PRO A 244 -10.98 23.31 -11.50
N LEU A 245 -11.53 22.20 -12.02
CA LEU A 245 -10.84 20.92 -12.07
C LEU A 245 -9.62 20.95 -13.00
N TYR A 246 -9.64 21.68 -14.12
CA TYR A 246 -8.44 21.83 -14.96
C TYR A 246 -7.32 22.57 -14.24
N GLN A 247 -7.65 23.65 -13.54
CA GLN A 247 -6.70 24.41 -12.74
C GLN A 247 -6.10 23.56 -11.61
N ALA A 248 -6.92 22.74 -10.94
CA ALA A 248 -6.47 21.81 -9.90
C ALA A 248 -5.44 20.80 -10.45
N ILE A 249 -5.76 20.15 -11.58
CA ILE A 249 -4.86 19.17 -12.21
C ILE A 249 -3.57 19.85 -12.71
N ARG A 250 -3.66 21.04 -13.31
CA ARG A 250 -2.48 21.81 -13.73
C ARG A 250 -1.58 22.16 -12.54
N THR A 251 -2.17 22.52 -11.40
CA THR A 251 -1.44 22.87 -10.18
C THR A 251 -0.76 21.65 -9.57
N ALA A 252 -1.45 20.50 -9.50
CA ALA A 252 -0.86 19.24 -9.07
C ALA A 252 0.28 18.79 -10.01
N THR A 253 0.09 18.91 -11.33
CA THR A 253 1.12 18.57 -12.33
C THR A 253 2.39 19.40 -12.12
N LYS A 254 2.25 20.73 -11.97
CA LYS A 254 3.37 21.63 -11.67
C LYS A 254 4.05 21.28 -10.34
N CYS A 255 3.29 20.83 -9.34
CA CYS A 255 3.85 20.37 -8.06
C CYS A 255 4.76 19.15 -8.25
N PHE A 256 4.31 18.13 -9.00
CA PHE A 256 5.12 16.96 -9.31
C PHE A 256 6.36 17.29 -10.14
N GLU A 257 6.21 18.13 -11.17
CA GLU A 257 7.33 18.56 -12.03
C GLU A 257 8.39 19.34 -11.23
N LYS A 258 7.96 20.29 -10.39
CA LYS A 258 8.85 21.11 -9.55
C LYS A 258 9.70 20.25 -8.62
N HIS A 259 9.13 19.19 -8.06
CA HIS A 259 9.83 18.33 -7.09
C HIS A 259 10.32 17.02 -7.71
N ALA A 260 10.42 16.94 -9.04
CA ALA A 260 10.80 15.73 -9.74
C ALA A 260 12.21 15.23 -9.35
N SER A 261 13.15 16.14 -9.09
CA SER A 261 14.50 15.82 -8.61
C SER A 261 14.51 15.32 -7.17
N THR A 262 13.80 16.01 -6.26
CA THR A 262 13.69 15.63 -4.85
C THR A 262 13.06 14.24 -4.68
N PHE A 263 12.06 13.93 -5.49
CA PHE A 263 11.30 12.68 -5.41
C PHE A 263 11.59 11.73 -6.57
N GLN A 264 12.80 11.79 -7.16
CA GLN A 264 13.17 10.96 -8.31
C GLN A 264 13.06 9.46 -8.01
N SER A 265 13.41 9.05 -6.79
CA SER A 265 13.33 7.65 -6.33
C SER A 265 11.96 7.25 -5.78
N HIS A 266 10.99 8.18 -5.74
CA HIS A 266 9.67 7.91 -5.17
C HIS A 266 8.68 7.54 -6.28
N LYS A 267 7.77 6.62 -5.96
CA LYS A 267 6.55 6.45 -6.74
C LYS A 267 5.67 7.67 -6.59
N LYS A 268 4.99 8.08 -7.65
CA LYS A 268 4.13 9.27 -7.64
C LYS A 268 2.70 8.84 -7.93
N LEU A 269 1.81 9.08 -6.97
CA LEU A 269 0.38 8.81 -7.08
C LEU A 269 -0.37 10.13 -7.14
N LEU A 270 -1.31 10.27 -8.07
CA LEU A 270 -2.34 11.31 -8.02
C LEU A 270 -3.72 10.65 -7.88
N PHE A 271 -4.35 10.81 -6.72
CA PHE A 271 -5.71 10.36 -6.48
C PHE A 271 -6.68 11.52 -6.72
N VAL A 272 -7.65 11.35 -7.61
CA VAL A 272 -8.63 12.39 -7.97
C VAL A 272 -10.03 11.91 -7.60
N LEU A 273 -10.70 12.64 -6.71
CA LEU A 273 -12.06 12.34 -6.26
C LEU A 273 -13.00 13.48 -6.66
N SER A 274 -13.93 13.22 -7.58
CA SER A 274 -14.77 14.27 -8.18
C SER A 274 -16.04 13.71 -8.81
N ASP A 275 -17.03 14.58 -9.05
CA ASP A 275 -18.13 14.31 -9.97
C ASP A 275 -17.73 14.49 -11.45
N GLY A 276 -16.52 14.99 -11.72
CA GLY A 276 -15.94 15.11 -13.05
C GLY A 276 -16.53 16.23 -13.91
N ASP A 277 -17.28 17.19 -13.33
CA ASP A 277 -17.94 18.27 -14.09
C ASP A 277 -17.20 19.62 -13.92
N PRO A 278 -16.19 19.94 -14.76
CA PRO A 278 -15.41 21.16 -14.64
C PRO A 278 -16.20 22.41 -15.03
N THR A 279 -16.11 23.47 -14.23
CA THR A 279 -16.60 24.81 -14.62
C THR A 279 -15.57 25.62 -15.43
N ASP A 280 -14.32 25.14 -15.50
CA ASP A 280 -13.19 25.79 -16.19
C ASP A 280 -12.80 25.09 -17.51
N GLY A 281 -13.70 24.27 -18.06
CA GLY A 281 -13.56 23.61 -19.37
C GLY A 281 -13.94 24.49 -20.56
N GLY A 282 -13.59 24.04 -21.77
CA GLY A 282 -13.89 24.73 -23.03
C GLY A 282 -14.06 23.78 -24.22
N GLU A 283 -14.34 24.30 -25.42
CA GLU A 283 -14.73 23.50 -26.61
C GLU A 283 -13.75 22.36 -27.01
N ASN A 284 -12.48 22.41 -26.58
CA ASN A 284 -11.42 21.43 -26.88
C ASN A 284 -11.01 20.54 -25.68
N ASP A 285 -11.95 20.24 -24.79
CA ASP A 285 -11.72 19.55 -23.52
C ASP A 285 -10.95 18.22 -23.66
N SER A 286 -11.31 17.36 -24.63
CA SER A 286 -10.66 16.05 -24.81
C SER A 286 -9.15 16.17 -25.13
N ALA A 287 -8.76 17.12 -25.97
CA ALA A 287 -7.35 17.34 -26.31
C ALA A 287 -6.57 17.94 -25.14
N ALA A 288 -7.20 18.83 -24.36
CA ALA A 288 -6.61 19.42 -23.17
C ALA A 288 -6.35 18.37 -22.07
N ILE A 289 -7.31 17.49 -21.81
CA ILE A 289 -7.17 16.38 -20.85
C ILE A 289 -6.05 15.45 -21.28
N LYS A 290 -6.03 15.04 -22.56
CA LYS A 290 -4.98 14.15 -23.09
C LYS A 290 -3.59 14.76 -22.91
N LYS A 291 -3.44 16.06 -23.19
CA LYS A 291 -2.17 16.79 -22.98
C LYS A 291 -1.72 16.77 -21.52
N VAL A 292 -2.64 16.93 -20.58
CA VAL A 292 -2.33 16.92 -19.15
C VAL A 292 -2.02 15.51 -18.66
N ALA A 293 -2.79 14.50 -19.08
CA ALA A 293 -2.53 13.10 -18.78
C ALA A 293 -1.14 12.67 -19.26
N THR A 294 -0.75 13.04 -20.49
CA THR A 294 0.60 12.79 -21.02
C THR A 294 1.70 13.49 -20.22
N ARG A 295 1.45 14.70 -19.69
CA ARG A 295 2.43 15.38 -18.83
C ARG A 295 2.62 14.67 -17.49
N LEU A 296 1.52 14.22 -16.87
CA LEU A 296 1.56 13.44 -15.64
C LEU A 296 2.29 12.11 -15.86
N GLU A 297 2.00 11.43 -16.97
CA GLU A 297 2.67 10.20 -17.38
C GLU A 297 4.18 10.41 -17.58
N ASN A 298 4.58 11.46 -18.31
CA ASN A 298 5.99 11.82 -18.51
C ASN A 298 6.71 12.19 -17.21
N ALA A 299 5.97 12.71 -16.22
CA ALA A 299 6.50 13.00 -14.88
C ALA A 299 6.58 11.73 -13.99
N GLY A 300 6.15 10.57 -14.50
CA GLY A 300 6.11 9.28 -13.80
C GLY A 300 4.99 9.19 -12.77
N VAL A 301 3.91 9.95 -12.95
CA VAL A 301 2.75 10.00 -12.04
C VAL A 301 1.69 9.01 -12.51
N THR A 302 1.27 8.11 -11.61
CA THR A 302 0.12 7.24 -11.82
C THR A 302 -1.14 7.92 -11.29
N VAL A 303 -2.16 8.05 -12.13
CA VAL A 303 -3.40 8.75 -11.82
C VAL A 303 -4.52 7.75 -11.57
N VAL A 304 -5.18 7.85 -10.42
CA VAL A 304 -6.38 7.09 -10.07
C VAL A 304 -7.57 8.04 -10.06
N GLY A 305 -8.52 7.83 -10.99
CA GLY A 305 -9.75 8.60 -11.08
C GLY A 305 -10.90 7.92 -10.34
N CYS A 306 -11.48 8.61 -9.37
CA CYS A 306 -12.60 8.15 -8.57
C CYS A 306 -13.82 9.04 -8.84
N PHE A 307 -14.72 8.57 -9.70
CA PHE A 307 -15.96 9.26 -10.05
C PHE A 307 -17.02 9.01 -8.98
N VAL A 308 -17.63 10.08 -8.48
CA VAL A 308 -18.66 10.01 -7.45
C VAL A 308 -20.03 10.25 -8.07
N THR A 309 -21.01 9.44 -7.69
CA THR A 309 -22.38 9.54 -8.21
C THR A 309 -23.42 9.05 -7.22
N GLN A 310 -24.63 9.61 -7.28
CA GLN A 310 -25.81 9.09 -6.60
C GLN A 310 -26.45 7.86 -7.29
N SER A 311 -25.99 7.51 -8.49
CA SER A 311 -26.58 6.39 -9.23
C SER A 311 -26.44 5.07 -8.47
N LYS A 312 -27.57 4.38 -8.28
CA LYS A 312 -27.62 3.05 -7.67
C LYS A 312 -27.36 1.92 -8.68
N THR A 313 -27.24 2.25 -9.96
CA THR A 313 -27.05 1.27 -11.04
C THR A 313 -25.58 1.11 -11.41
N ILE A 314 -24.67 1.79 -10.73
CA ILE A 314 -23.24 1.55 -10.94
C ILE A 314 -22.87 0.15 -10.49
N GLN A 315 -21.79 -0.38 -11.06
CA GLN A 315 -21.14 -1.59 -10.59
C GLN A 315 -19.97 -1.15 -9.70
N PRO A 316 -20.18 -1.04 -8.38
CA PRO A 316 -19.09 -0.70 -7.47
C PRO A 316 -18.04 -1.82 -7.51
N ARG A 317 -16.78 -1.48 -7.19
CA ARG A 317 -15.64 -2.43 -7.23
C ARG A 317 -15.36 -3.02 -8.63
N GLN A 318 -15.69 -2.25 -9.67
CA GLN A 318 -15.31 -2.56 -11.05
C GLN A 318 -14.19 -1.64 -11.55
N MET A 319 -13.19 -2.22 -12.21
CA MET A 319 -12.24 -1.50 -13.07
C MET A 319 -12.60 -1.71 -14.53
N PHE A 320 -12.45 -0.65 -15.32
CA PHE A 320 -12.89 -0.62 -16.72
C PHE A 320 -11.69 -0.50 -17.67
N SER A 321 -11.62 -1.37 -18.68
CA SER A 321 -10.62 -1.26 -19.75
C SER A 321 -11.07 -0.31 -20.87
N LYS A 322 -12.38 -0.27 -21.16
CA LYS A 322 -12.98 0.58 -22.18
C LYS A 322 -13.92 1.62 -21.58
N MET A 323 -13.96 2.77 -22.25
CA MET A 323 -14.96 3.80 -21.97
C MET A 323 -16.33 3.32 -22.45
N ASN A 324 -17.35 3.43 -21.61
CA ASN A 324 -18.73 3.19 -22.03
C ASN A 324 -19.29 4.47 -22.68
N THR A 325 -19.90 4.34 -23.87
CA THR A 325 -20.48 5.48 -24.60
C THR A 325 -21.67 6.13 -23.88
N ASN A 326 -22.36 5.37 -23.03
CA ASN A 326 -23.56 5.80 -22.31
C ASN A 326 -23.24 6.50 -20.97
N TRP A 327 -21.97 6.57 -20.60
CA TRP A 327 -21.53 7.31 -19.42
C TRP A 327 -21.76 8.81 -19.56
N ASP A 328 -22.00 9.47 -18.44
CA ASP A 328 -22.07 10.93 -18.35
C ASP A 328 -20.71 11.58 -18.69
N SER A 329 -20.72 12.89 -18.92
CA SER A 329 -19.52 13.65 -19.27
C SER A 329 -18.44 13.56 -18.19
N GLY A 330 -18.82 13.55 -16.91
CA GLY A 330 -17.88 13.56 -15.79
C GLY A 330 -17.16 12.22 -15.60
N SER A 331 -17.88 11.10 -15.72
CA SER A 331 -17.25 9.78 -15.71
C SER A 331 -16.35 9.56 -16.93
N LYS A 332 -16.73 10.05 -18.12
CA LYS A 332 -15.85 10.06 -19.31
C LYS A 332 -14.59 10.90 -19.10
N PHE A 333 -14.72 12.07 -18.47
CA PHE A 333 -13.60 12.94 -18.14
C PHE A 333 -12.58 12.22 -17.25
N LEU A 334 -13.02 11.69 -16.10
CA LEU A 334 -12.14 11.04 -15.14
C LEU A 334 -11.55 9.73 -15.69
N PHE A 335 -12.29 8.97 -16.49
CA PHE A 335 -11.75 7.80 -17.20
C PHE A 335 -10.61 8.19 -18.15
N SER A 336 -10.75 9.31 -18.85
CA SER A 336 -9.75 9.79 -19.82
C SER A 336 -8.49 10.32 -19.14
N LEU A 337 -8.63 10.88 -17.93
CA LEU A 337 -7.53 11.33 -17.08
C LEU A 337 -6.77 10.17 -16.40
N SER A 338 -7.46 9.07 -16.11
CA SER A 338 -6.92 7.95 -15.35
C SER A 338 -5.84 7.18 -16.13
N SER A 339 -4.80 6.75 -15.41
CA SER A 339 -3.70 5.98 -16.00
C SER A 339 -4.15 4.58 -16.40
N THR A 340 -3.60 4.11 -17.51
CA THR A 340 -3.67 2.70 -17.91
C THR A 340 -2.55 1.94 -17.22
N ILE A 341 -2.86 0.76 -16.70
CA ILE A 341 -1.89 -0.16 -16.13
C ILE A 341 -2.09 -1.55 -16.72
N THR A 342 -1.04 -2.37 -16.64
CA THR A 342 -1.18 -3.80 -16.94
C THR A 342 -1.91 -4.49 -15.79
N THR A 343 -2.73 -5.49 -16.09
CA THR A 343 -3.39 -6.36 -15.08
C THR A 343 -2.39 -7.01 -14.13
N GLN A 344 -1.18 -7.20 -14.62
CA GLN A 344 0.00 -7.72 -13.94
C GLN A 344 0.53 -6.80 -12.82
N SER A 345 0.19 -5.51 -12.88
CA SER A 345 0.50 -4.52 -11.84
C SER A 345 -0.59 -4.43 -10.77
N ILE A 346 -1.70 -5.17 -10.93
CA ILE A 346 -2.80 -5.21 -9.98
C ILE A 346 -2.53 -6.31 -8.95
N PRO A 347 -2.57 -6.01 -7.64
CA PRO A 347 -2.43 -6.99 -6.58
C PRO A 347 -3.41 -8.15 -6.73
N ARG A 348 -2.93 -9.40 -6.69
CA ARG A 348 -3.78 -10.61 -6.84
C ARG A 348 -4.93 -10.69 -5.86
N THR A 349 -4.76 -10.17 -4.64
CA THR A 349 -5.81 -10.10 -3.63
C THR A 349 -7.05 -9.35 -4.13
N MET A 350 -6.90 -8.44 -5.11
CA MET A 350 -8.02 -7.74 -5.72
C MET A 350 -8.84 -8.65 -6.64
N PHE A 351 -8.22 -9.62 -7.31
CA PHE A 351 -8.93 -10.64 -8.11
C PHE A 351 -9.64 -11.69 -7.25
N VAL A 352 -9.16 -11.91 -6.01
CA VAL A 352 -9.67 -12.96 -5.10
C VAL A 352 -10.72 -12.42 -4.11
N LYS A 353 -10.74 -11.10 -3.86
CA LYS A 353 -11.82 -10.48 -3.09
C LYS A 353 -13.14 -10.66 -3.85
N ARG A 354 -13.98 -11.59 -3.36
CA ARG A 354 -15.38 -11.73 -3.80
C ARG A 354 -16.00 -10.33 -3.77
N ASP A 355 -16.53 -9.90 -4.91
CA ASP A 355 -17.14 -8.58 -5.21
C ASP A 355 -16.30 -7.62 -6.07
N TRP A 356 -15.06 -7.93 -6.47
CA TRP A 356 -14.32 -7.13 -7.46
C TRP A 356 -14.42 -7.70 -8.88
N SER A 357 -14.75 -6.84 -9.85
CA SER A 357 -14.73 -7.16 -11.28
C SER A 357 -13.65 -6.33 -11.98
N ILE A 358 -12.81 -6.95 -12.80
CA ILE A 358 -11.72 -6.25 -13.49
C ILE A 358 -11.86 -6.53 -14.97
N ASP A 359 -12.31 -5.53 -15.71
CA ASP A 359 -12.33 -5.59 -17.17
C ASP A 359 -10.90 -5.32 -17.67
N PHE A 360 -10.45 -6.14 -18.63
CA PHE A 360 -9.16 -5.97 -19.27
C PHE A 360 -9.30 -6.11 -20.78
N GLU A 361 -8.51 -5.34 -21.52
CA GLU A 361 -8.32 -5.49 -22.96
C GLU A 361 -6.82 -5.39 -23.24
N ASN A 362 -6.27 -6.30 -24.06
CA ASN A 362 -4.82 -6.36 -24.33
C ASN A 362 -3.96 -6.39 -23.06
N ASN A 363 -4.44 -7.05 -22.00
CA ASN A 363 -3.77 -7.14 -20.70
C ASN A 363 -3.66 -5.80 -19.94
N GLU A 364 -4.45 -4.80 -20.33
CA GLU A 364 -4.48 -3.48 -19.73
C GLU A 364 -5.87 -3.16 -19.17
N THR A 365 -5.88 -2.37 -18.11
CA THR A 365 -7.09 -1.78 -17.53
C THR A 365 -6.80 -0.37 -17.06
N ARG A 366 -7.83 0.45 -16.85
CA ARG A 366 -7.65 1.81 -16.32
C ARG A 366 -7.90 1.86 -14.83
N LEU A 367 -7.12 2.69 -14.15
CA LEU A 367 -7.31 3.03 -12.74
C LEU A 367 -8.46 4.04 -12.56
N PHE A 368 -9.64 3.63 -13.01
CA PHE A 368 -10.87 4.38 -12.94
C PHE A 368 -11.93 3.58 -12.18
N MET A 369 -12.61 4.23 -11.23
CA MET A 369 -13.66 3.63 -10.42
C MET A 369 -14.87 4.55 -10.28
N GLN A 370 -16.05 3.95 -10.15
CA GLN A 370 -17.29 4.64 -9.81
C GLN A 370 -17.66 4.35 -8.34
N VAL A 371 -18.06 5.38 -7.61
CA VAL A 371 -18.32 5.33 -6.17
C VAL A 371 -19.64 6.03 -5.84
N ASN A 372 -20.48 5.34 -5.07
CA ASN A 372 -21.77 5.86 -4.58
C ASN A 372 -22.01 5.57 -3.08
N HIS A 373 -21.03 4.99 -2.38
CA HIS A 373 -21.11 4.60 -0.97
C HIS A 373 -19.73 4.75 -0.30
N PRO A 374 -19.65 5.10 1.00
CA PRO A 374 -18.38 5.27 1.70
C PRO A 374 -17.50 4.01 1.71
N ASP A 375 -18.10 2.82 1.69
CA ASP A 375 -17.34 1.57 1.56
C ASP A 375 -16.62 1.48 0.21
N HIS A 376 -17.28 1.90 -0.87
CA HIS A 376 -16.68 1.92 -2.21
C HIS A 376 -15.55 2.96 -2.31
N LEU A 377 -15.66 4.06 -1.57
CA LEU A 377 -14.61 5.07 -1.45
C LEU A 377 -13.37 4.54 -0.71
N ARG A 378 -13.59 3.76 0.35
CA ARG A 378 -12.51 3.07 1.08
C ARG A 378 -11.81 2.07 0.19
N ASP A 379 -12.58 1.29 -0.57
CA ASP A 379 -12.10 0.34 -1.58
C ASP A 379 -11.24 1.02 -2.65
N ALA A 380 -11.64 2.21 -3.13
CA ALA A 380 -10.86 3.00 -4.09
C ALA A 380 -9.53 3.51 -3.52
N CYS A 381 -9.54 3.99 -2.27
CA CYS A 381 -8.31 4.41 -1.59
C CYS A 381 -7.36 3.22 -1.39
N ASP A 382 -7.89 2.06 -1.01
CA ASP A 382 -7.12 0.83 -0.84
C ASP A 382 -6.48 0.38 -2.16
N LEU A 383 -7.24 0.38 -3.27
CA LEU A 383 -6.70 0.11 -4.61
C LEU A 383 -5.55 1.07 -4.94
N ALA A 384 -5.77 2.37 -4.79
CA ALA A 384 -4.78 3.39 -5.12
C ALA A 384 -3.46 3.21 -4.36
N ARG A 385 -3.54 2.92 -3.06
CA ARG A 385 -2.35 2.59 -2.25
C ARG A 385 -1.68 1.31 -2.71
N ASN A 386 -2.46 0.25 -2.89
CA ASN A 386 -1.93 -1.08 -3.15
C ASN A 386 -1.28 -1.18 -4.54
N VAL A 387 -1.84 -0.50 -5.54
CA VAL A 387 -1.30 -0.46 -6.91
C VAL A 387 -0.10 0.48 -7.04
N VAL A 388 -0.12 1.65 -6.38
CA VAL A 388 0.86 2.73 -6.67
C VAL A 388 1.90 2.93 -5.57
N CYS A 389 1.49 2.85 -4.30
CA CYS A 389 2.38 3.11 -3.15
C CYS A 389 3.01 1.83 -2.60
N SER A 390 2.39 0.68 -2.86
CA SER A 390 2.96 -0.63 -2.56
C SER A 390 3.77 -1.09 -3.76
N GLN A 391 5.09 -0.89 -3.72
CA GLN A 391 5.98 -1.74 -4.52
C GLN A 391 6.63 -2.83 -3.68
N GLU A 392 6.49 -2.82 -2.36
CA GLU A 392 7.05 -3.88 -1.53
C GLU A 392 6.29 -4.06 -0.23
N ALA A 393 5.75 -5.25 -0.08
CA ALA A 393 6.56 -6.24 0.64
C ALA A 393 6.30 -7.65 0.15
N LEU A 394 5.06 -7.96 -0.23
CA LEU A 394 4.56 -9.32 -0.07
C LEU A 394 3.24 -9.63 -0.80
N SER A 395 2.58 -8.66 -1.41
CA SER A 395 1.23 -8.87 -1.99
C SER A 395 1.23 -9.83 -3.19
N ASP A 396 2.39 -10.00 -3.81
CA ASP A 396 2.67 -10.94 -4.90
C ASP A 396 3.62 -12.07 -4.53
N LEU A 397 4.25 -12.03 -3.35
CA LEU A 397 5.40 -12.91 -3.13
C LEU A 397 4.99 -14.39 -2.96
N LEU A 398 3.72 -14.68 -2.65
CA LEU A 398 3.40 -15.83 -1.79
C LEU A 398 1.98 -16.36 -1.73
N ALA A 399 1.05 -15.93 -2.58
CA ALA A 399 -0.35 -16.34 -2.43
C ALA A 399 -0.59 -17.87 -2.42
N ASP A 400 0.42 -18.69 -2.78
CA ASP A 400 0.76 -19.96 -2.11
C ASP A 400 2.03 -20.52 -2.79
N VAL A 401 3.23 -20.02 -2.47
CA VAL A 401 4.45 -20.72 -2.92
C VAL A 401 4.66 -21.90 -1.98
N ASP A 402 3.91 -22.97 -2.23
CA ASP A 402 4.14 -24.24 -1.59
C ASP A 402 5.20 -24.99 -2.40
N LEU A 403 6.46 -24.68 -2.10
CA LEU A 403 7.59 -25.47 -2.59
C LEU A 403 7.44 -26.95 -2.17
N ASP A 404 6.60 -27.22 -1.16
CA ASP A 404 6.23 -28.56 -0.72
C ASP A 404 5.60 -29.39 -1.86
N VAL A 405 4.87 -28.83 -2.84
CA VAL A 405 4.39 -29.64 -3.98
C VAL A 405 5.55 -30.09 -4.87
N TYR A 406 6.54 -29.22 -5.10
CA TYR A 406 7.74 -29.59 -5.87
C TYR A 406 8.67 -30.51 -5.09
N ILE A 407 8.86 -30.27 -3.79
CA ILE A 407 9.67 -31.11 -2.90
C ILE A 407 9.01 -32.49 -2.72
N ASN A 408 7.71 -32.56 -2.46
CA ASN A 408 6.97 -33.81 -2.24
C ASN A 408 6.80 -34.64 -3.54
N GLN A 409 6.75 -34.01 -4.72
CA GLN A 409 6.68 -34.73 -6.00
C GLN A 409 8.06 -35.12 -6.55
N SER A 410 9.10 -34.31 -6.36
CA SER A 410 10.47 -34.62 -6.83
C SER A 410 11.33 -35.40 -5.82
N VAL A 411 10.83 -35.56 -4.59
CA VAL A 411 11.45 -36.32 -3.50
C VAL A 411 10.33 -36.86 -2.59
N ARG A 412 9.81 -38.05 -2.86
CA ARG A 412 8.89 -38.75 -1.93
C ARG A 412 9.53 -39.12 -0.57
N ASP A 413 10.82 -38.81 -0.39
CA ASP A 413 11.66 -39.23 0.74
C ASP A 413 11.99 -38.08 1.72
N TYR A 414 11.27 -36.96 1.71
CA TYR A 414 11.61 -35.79 2.53
C TYR A 414 10.45 -35.28 3.40
N GLU A 415 9.98 -36.13 4.29
CA GLU A 415 9.52 -35.65 5.61
C GLU A 415 10.76 -35.19 6.40
N ALA A 416 10.61 -34.53 7.55
CA ALA A 416 11.76 -34.26 8.44
C ALA A 416 12.24 -35.59 9.06
N GLN A 417 12.89 -36.45 8.28
CA GLN A 417 13.09 -37.85 8.63
C GLN A 417 14.33 -38.11 9.50
N GLU A 418 15.26 -37.16 9.59
CA GLU A 418 16.49 -37.37 10.36
C GLU A 418 16.78 -36.22 11.34
N LYS A 419 16.78 -36.56 12.63
CA LYS A 419 17.24 -35.68 13.72
C LYS A 419 18.75 -35.50 13.58
N GLN A 420 19.21 -34.25 13.53
CA GLN A 420 20.64 -33.95 13.56
C GLN A 420 21.32 -34.58 14.79
N GLU A 421 22.53 -35.08 14.61
CA GLU A 421 23.42 -35.43 15.72
C GLU A 421 24.34 -34.25 16.05
N GLY A 422 24.31 -33.79 17.30
CA GLY A 422 25.20 -32.72 17.78
C GLY A 422 24.91 -31.33 17.17
N HIS A 423 25.94 -30.57 16.81
CA HIS A 423 25.86 -29.20 16.29
C HIS A 423 25.96 -29.11 14.76
N THR A 424 25.37 -30.07 14.06
CA THR A 424 25.50 -30.29 12.60
C THR A 424 24.47 -29.56 11.73
N CYS A 425 23.68 -28.62 12.30
CA CYS A 425 22.66 -27.84 11.58
C CYS A 425 23.16 -27.21 10.26
N TYR A 426 24.41 -26.76 10.22
CA TYR A 426 25.03 -26.16 9.03
C TYR A 426 25.12 -27.18 7.88
N ALA A 427 25.39 -28.45 8.19
CA ALA A 427 25.53 -29.52 7.22
C ALA A 427 24.16 -29.91 6.66
N HIS A 428 23.15 -30.08 7.52
CA HIS A 428 21.78 -30.37 7.10
C HIS A 428 21.25 -29.27 6.17
N ALA A 429 21.25 -28.00 6.62
CA ALA A 429 20.69 -26.91 5.82
C ALA A 429 21.43 -26.72 4.48
N SER A 430 22.75 -26.84 4.47
CA SER A 430 23.55 -26.69 3.25
C SER A 430 23.37 -27.88 2.30
N ALA A 431 23.34 -29.11 2.81
CA ALA A 431 23.12 -30.31 2.02
C ALA A 431 21.74 -30.28 1.34
N THR A 432 20.68 -29.87 2.04
CA THR A 432 19.34 -29.71 1.48
C THR A 432 19.35 -28.75 0.28
N VAL A 433 19.91 -27.55 0.44
CA VAL A 433 19.91 -26.54 -0.62
C VAL A 433 20.84 -26.92 -1.79
N LEU A 434 21.98 -27.56 -1.53
CA LEU A 434 22.87 -28.08 -2.58
C LEU A 434 22.22 -29.19 -3.39
N HIS A 435 21.61 -30.17 -2.71
CA HIS A 435 20.92 -31.28 -3.36
C HIS A 435 19.81 -30.78 -4.29
N LEU A 436 18.92 -29.92 -3.79
CA LEU A 436 17.82 -29.35 -4.55
C LEU A 436 18.31 -28.44 -5.68
N THR A 437 19.45 -27.78 -5.51
CA THR A 437 20.06 -26.98 -6.58
C THR A 437 20.64 -27.84 -7.69
N MET A 438 21.31 -28.95 -7.36
CA MET A 438 21.86 -29.88 -8.35
C MET A 438 20.79 -30.67 -9.08
N LYS A 439 19.67 -31.03 -8.43
CA LYS A 439 18.52 -31.66 -9.09
C LYS A 439 17.94 -30.83 -10.23
N ARG A 440 18.17 -29.50 -10.23
CA ARG A 440 17.76 -28.60 -11.33
C ARG A 440 18.71 -28.62 -12.53
N ILE A 441 19.88 -29.27 -12.43
CA ILE A 441 20.88 -29.38 -13.50
C ILE A 441 20.63 -30.65 -14.31
N HIS A 442 20.27 -30.51 -15.58
CA HIS A 442 19.94 -31.63 -16.46
C HIS A 442 21.17 -32.17 -17.20
N GLY A 443 21.25 -33.49 -17.35
CA GLY A 443 22.34 -34.14 -18.08
C GLY A 443 23.69 -34.19 -17.33
N ARG A 444 23.67 -33.97 -16.01
CA ARG A 444 24.88 -34.01 -15.17
C ARG A 444 25.53 -35.39 -15.21
N ARG A 445 26.84 -35.42 -15.49
CA ARG A 445 27.60 -36.67 -15.62
C ARG A 445 27.94 -37.21 -14.23
N GLY A 446 27.39 -38.37 -13.88
CA GLY A 446 27.51 -38.98 -12.55
C GLY A 446 26.23 -38.83 -11.73
N LYS A 447 26.03 -39.73 -10.76
CA LYS A 447 24.87 -39.69 -9.84
C LYS A 447 24.89 -38.36 -9.09
N ILE A 448 23.79 -37.61 -9.12
CA ILE A 448 23.62 -36.43 -8.25
C ILE A 448 23.68 -36.95 -6.81
N PRO A 449 24.59 -36.43 -5.96
CA PRO A 449 24.71 -36.89 -4.59
C PRO A 449 23.40 -36.79 -3.84
N THR A 450 23.07 -37.83 -3.08
CA THR A 450 21.90 -37.81 -2.19
C THR A 450 22.09 -36.80 -1.08
N PHE A 451 21.00 -36.48 -0.37
CA PHE A 451 21.09 -35.64 0.83
C PHE A 451 22.09 -36.22 1.84
N ASP A 452 22.01 -37.52 2.14
CA ASP A 452 22.90 -38.17 3.10
C ASP A 452 24.36 -38.15 2.68
N GLU A 453 24.65 -38.44 1.40
CA GLU A 453 26.00 -38.37 0.84
C GLU A 453 26.60 -36.95 1.02
N LEU A 454 25.81 -35.89 0.82
CA LEU A 454 26.25 -34.50 1.01
C LEU A 454 26.41 -34.13 2.48
N LYS A 455 25.46 -34.52 3.32
CA LYS A 455 25.46 -34.30 4.78
C LYS A 455 26.68 -34.96 5.41
N ASP A 456 26.91 -36.24 5.13
CA ASP A 456 28.01 -37.03 5.66
C ASP A 456 29.36 -36.52 5.16
N GLU A 457 29.45 -36.10 3.90
CA GLU A 457 30.66 -35.46 3.38
C GLU A 457 30.96 -34.14 4.12
N MET A 458 29.95 -33.31 4.34
CA MET A 458 30.11 -32.05 5.10
C MET A 458 30.54 -32.32 6.53
N ILE A 459 29.96 -33.31 7.21
CA ILE A 459 30.34 -33.68 8.58
C ILE A 459 31.76 -34.24 8.60
N GLY A 460 32.13 -35.09 7.65
CA GLY A 460 33.49 -35.64 7.53
C GLY A 460 34.55 -34.57 7.28
N HIS A 461 34.22 -33.53 6.49
CA HIS A 461 35.17 -32.45 6.18
C HIS A 461 35.27 -31.34 7.21
N PHE A 462 34.18 -31.02 7.90
CA PHE A 462 34.10 -29.85 8.78
C PHE A 462 33.87 -30.22 10.26
N GLY A 463 33.68 -31.50 10.55
CA GLY A 463 33.45 -32.02 11.90
C GLY A 463 32.00 -31.87 12.37
N LYS A 464 31.70 -32.42 13.55
CA LYS A 464 30.38 -32.29 14.21
C LYS A 464 30.21 -30.97 14.98
N GLU A 465 31.28 -30.17 15.08
CA GLU A 465 31.33 -28.91 15.82
C GLU A 465 31.13 -27.68 14.93
N ALA A 466 30.51 -26.64 15.48
CA ALA A 466 29.97 -25.48 14.77
C ALA A 466 30.95 -24.84 13.77
N THR A 467 30.73 -25.09 12.47
CA THR A 467 31.48 -24.49 11.37
C THR A 467 30.73 -23.29 10.76
N SER A 468 31.47 -22.30 10.27
CA SER A 468 30.87 -21.17 9.54
C SER A 468 30.18 -21.64 8.25
N ILE A 469 28.89 -21.32 8.10
CA ILE A 469 28.09 -21.67 6.91
C ILE A 469 28.75 -21.22 5.60
N THR A 470 29.41 -20.05 5.61
CA THR A 470 30.10 -19.51 4.44
C THR A 470 31.33 -20.34 4.05
N THR A 471 32.00 -20.97 5.02
CA THR A 471 33.15 -21.85 4.75
C THR A 471 32.66 -23.17 4.15
N ALA A 472 31.58 -23.73 4.70
CA ALA A 472 30.94 -24.93 4.17
C ALA A 472 30.44 -24.71 2.74
N LEU A 473 29.62 -23.67 2.50
CA LEU A 473 29.10 -23.33 1.17
C LEU A 473 30.23 -23.03 0.19
N LYS A 474 31.26 -22.26 0.56
CA LYS A 474 32.38 -21.95 -0.34
C LYS A 474 33.09 -23.20 -0.84
N LYS A 475 33.38 -24.17 0.03
CA LYS A 475 34.05 -25.42 -0.38
C LYS A 475 33.14 -26.30 -1.24
N MET A 476 31.90 -26.49 -0.77
CA MET A 476 30.97 -27.44 -1.37
C MET A 476 30.42 -26.93 -2.71
N CYS A 477 30.05 -25.65 -2.80
CA CYS A 477 29.67 -25.03 -4.06
C CYS A 477 30.82 -25.12 -5.08
N ARG A 478 32.07 -24.86 -4.68
CA ARG A 478 33.24 -25.01 -5.56
C ARG A 478 33.42 -26.44 -6.07
N LYS A 479 33.28 -27.44 -5.19
CA LYS A 479 33.36 -28.86 -5.57
C LYS A 479 32.29 -29.26 -6.58
N TYR A 480 31.08 -28.74 -6.41
CA TYR A 480 29.93 -29.10 -7.24
C TYR A 480 29.61 -28.11 -8.37
N HIS A 481 30.53 -27.19 -8.69
CA HIS A 481 30.32 -26.19 -9.74
C HIS A 481 29.02 -25.38 -9.54
N LEU A 482 28.79 -24.95 -8.31
CA LEU A 482 27.70 -24.06 -7.92
C LEU A 482 28.27 -22.73 -7.42
N ARG A 483 27.40 -21.73 -7.36
CA ARG A 483 27.64 -20.41 -6.79
C ARG A 483 26.77 -20.22 -5.56
N TYR A 484 27.18 -19.32 -4.67
CA TYR A 484 26.33 -18.86 -3.57
C TYR A 484 26.56 -17.38 -3.33
N LYS A 485 25.54 -16.67 -2.84
CA LYS A 485 25.62 -15.27 -2.46
C LYS A 485 24.81 -15.00 -1.20
N SER A 486 25.26 -14.05 -0.39
CA SER A 486 24.44 -13.50 0.70
C SER A 486 23.35 -12.62 0.10
N VAL A 487 22.12 -12.77 0.57
CA VAL A 487 20.97 -11.96 0.14
C VAL A 487 20.26 -11.36 1.35
N ASP A 488 19.54 -10.27 1.13
CA ASP A 488 18.58 -9.75 2.09
C ASP A 488 17.27 -10.55 2.05
N LEU A 489 16.30 -10.18 2.89
CA LEU A 489 15.01 -10.86 2.95
C LEU A 489 14.33 -10.88 1.57
N LYS A 490 14.34 -9.76 0.86
CA LYS A 490 13.75 -9.67 -0.48
C LYS A 490 14.41 -10.64 -1.46
N GLY A 491 15.73 -10.66 -1.54
CA GLY A 491 16.46 -11.60 -2.41
C GLY A 491 16.25 -13.06 -2.02
N ALA A 492 16.06 -13.37 -0.73
CA ALA A 492 15.72 -14.72 -0.27
C ALA A 492 14.32 -15.14 -0.75
N MET A 493 13.36 -14.24 -0.64
CA MET A 493 11.99 -14.42 -1.08
C MET A 493 11.90 -14.60 -2.62
N GLU A 494 12.65 -13.80 -3.40
CA GLU A 494 12.77 -13.95 -4.86
C GLU A 494 13.38 -15.30 -5.27
N ALA A 495 14.36 -15.79 -4.51
CA ALA A 495 14.98 -17.09 -4.75
C ALA A 495 13.98 -18.22 -4.50
N VAL A 496 13.24 -18.19 -3.38
CA VAL A 496 12.22 -19.21 -3.06
C VAL A 496 11.08 -19.20 -4.09
N ALA A 497 10.62 -18.02 -4.51
CA ALA A 497 9.63 -17.87 -5.58
C ALA A 497 10.13 -18.43 -6.94
N SER A 498 11.44 -18.49 -7.13
CA SER A 498 12.10 -19.13 -8.28
C SER A 498 12.41 -20.63 -8.05
N SER A 499 11.71 -21.26 -7.11
CA SER A 499 11.92 -22.64 -6.67
C SER A 499 13.34 -22.93 -6.15
N ARG A 500 13.98 -21.94 -5.52
CA ARG A 500 15.31 -22.08 -4.89
C ARG A 500 15.18 -21.92 -3.38
N PRO A 501 15.24 -23.00 -2.59
CA PRO A 501 15.26 -22.88 -1.14
C PRO A 501 16.54 -22.16 -0.71
N VAL A 502 16.44 -21.40 0.37
CA VAL A 502 17.50 -20.49 0.81
C VAL A 502 17.99 -20.88 2.20
N VAL A 503 19.30 -20.94 2.41
CA VAL A 503 19.85 -21.18 3.74
C VAL A 503 19.66 -19.91 4.57
N ALA A 504 19.02 -20.03 5.74
CA ALA A 504 18.86 -18.96 6.71
C ALA A 504 19.63 -19.28 8.00
N THR A 505 20.31 -18.29 8.55
CA THR A 505 21.07 -18.44 9.80
C THR A 505 20.70 -17.36 10.80
N PHE A 506 20.64 -17.71 12.08
CA PHE A 506 20.35 -16.78 13.16
C PHE A 506 21.19 -17.10 14.40
N LYS A 507 21.24 -16.16 15.35
CA LYS A 507 22.05 -16.27 16.57
C LYS A 507 21.26 -15.81 17.80
N LEU A 508 21.18 -16.68 18.81
CA LEU A 508 20.50 -16.42 20.07
C LEU A 508 21.46 -16.57 21.27
N THR A 509 21.18 -15.84 22.35
CA THR A 509 21.78 -16.06 23.67
C THR A 509 21.19 -17.30 24.32
N ARG A 510 21.78 -17.77 25.43
CA ARG A 510 21.27 -18.96 26.14
C ARG A 510 19.80 -18.81 26.58
N LYS A 511 19.46 -17.67 27.20
CA LYS A 511 18.07 -17.39 27.65
C LYS A 511 17.08 -17.33 26.49
N GLU A 512 17.48 -16.78 25.35
CA GLU A 512 16.63 -16.72 24.17
C GLU A 512 16.48 -18.09 23.50
N TRP A 513 17.53 -18.93 23.55
CA TRP A 513 17.44 -20.33 23.13
C TRP A 513 16.45 -21.11 23.98
N ASP A 514 16.44 -20.88 25.30
CA ASP A 514 15.49 -21.52 26.21
C ASP A 514 14.05 -21.13 25.85
N ARG A 515 13.80 -19.82 25.64
CA ARG A 515 12.49 -19.31 25.17
C ARG A 515 12.08 -19.84 23.79
N PHE A 516 13.02 -19.86 22.84
CA PHE A 516 12.78 -20.38 21.50
C PHE A 516 12.33 -21.85 21.55
N LYS A 517 13.01 -22.64 22.39
CA LYS A 517 12.67 -24.05 22.57
C LYS A 517 11.32 -24.22 23.25
N GLU A 518 11.10 -23.52 24.36
CA GLU A 518 9.84 -23.54 25.10
C GLU A 518 8.66 -23.20 24.19
N PHE A 519 8.77 -22.13 23.38
CA PHE A 519 7.72 -21.73 22.45
C PHE A 519 7.32 -22.84 21.49
N PHE A 520 8.26 -23.47 20.78
CA PHE A 520 7.92 -24.50 19.79
C PHE A 520 7.61 -25.87 20.42
N ILE A 521 7.99 -26.11 21.67
CA ILE A 521 7.53 -27.29 22.44
C ILE A 521 6.06 -27.10 22.83
N THR A 522 5.70 -25.92 23.34
CA THR A 522 4.35 -25.62 23.82
C THR A 522 3.38 -25.30 22.68
N ASN A 523 3.87 -24.69 21.61
CA ASN A 523 3.08 -24.18 20.49
C ASN A 523 3.75 -24.51 19.15
N GLY A 524 3.88 -25.81 18.84
CA GLY A 524 4.64 -26.28 17.67
C GLY A 524 4.18 -25.71 16.32
N LYS A 525 2.90 -25.35 16.17
CA LYS A 525 2.35 -24.74 14.96
C LYS A 525 2.30 -23.21 14.98
N GLY A 526 2.67 -22.60 16.11
CA GLY A 526 2.62 -21.18 16.36
C GLY A 526 3.63 -20.37 15.54
N ILE A 527 3.32 -19.09 15.36
CA ILE A 527 4.21 -18.13 14.70
C ILE A 527 5.03 -17.42 15.78
N LEU A 528 6.34 -17.59 15.76
CA LEU A 528 7.25 -16.90 16.67
C LEU A 528 7.32 -15.41 16.31
N THR A 529 7.07 -14.52 17.29
CA THR A 529 7.05 -13.06 17.10
C THR A 529 8.07 -12.35 18.00
N LYS A 530 8.17 -11.02 17.86
CA LYS A 530 9.01 -10.20 18.75
C LYS A 530 8.54 -10.20 20.21
N LYS A 531 7.29 -10.58 20.50
CA LYS A 531 6.78 -10.67 21.88
C LYS A 531 7.51 -11.74 22.67
N GLU A 532 7.86 -12.86 22.03
CA GLU A 532 8.56 -13.96 22.67
C GLU A 532 10.08 -13.71 22.71
N ILE A 533 10.64 -13.21 21.60
CA ILE A 533 12.07 -12.90 21.46
C ILE A 533 12.26 -11.56 20.77
N ASP A 534 12.73 -10.55 21.51
CA ASP A 534 13.14 -9.28 20.96
C ASP A 534 14.67 -9.13 21.00
N ILE A 535 15.29 -9.35 19.84
CA ILE A 535 16.74 -9.24 19.70
C ILE A 535 17.25 -7.80 19.65
N THR A 536 16.36 -6.81 19.51
CA THR A 536 16.72 -5.38 19.43
C THR A 536 16.97 -4.77 20.80
N ALA A 537 16.39 -5.35 21.85
CA ALA A 537 16.53 -4.93 23.25
C ALA A 537 17.81 -5.48 23.94
N ARG A 538 18.76 -6.05 23.18
CA ARG A 538 19.94 -6.71 23.75
C ARG A 538 21.00 -5.72 24.25
N PRO A 539 21.69 -6.02 25.37
CA PRO A 539 22.91 -5.29 25.76
C PRO A 539 24.02 -5.51 24.73
N SER A 540 25.01 -4.61 24.66
CA SER A 540 26.12 -4.69 23.70
C SER A 540 26.97 -5.96 23.90
N ASN A 541 27.30 -6.66 22.79
CA ASN A 541 28.18 -7.85 22.71
C ASN A 541 27.84 -9.07 23.60
N PRO A 542 26.61 -9.61 23.58
CA PRO A 542 26.30 -10.83 24.32
C PRO A 542 26.92 -12.06 23.63
N LYS A 543 27.32 -13.06 24.42
CA LYS A 543 27.73 -14.39 23.92
C LYS A 543 26.52 -15.06 23.26
N ARG A 544 26.69 -15.47 22.01
CA ARG A 544 25.61 -15.95 21.13
C ARG A 544 25.98 -17.26 20.46
N PHE A 545 24.99 -18.12 20.27
CA PHE A 545 25.10 -19.42 19.62
C PHE A 545 24.26 -19.43 18.34
N GLY A 546 24.85 -19.87 17.23
CA GLY A 546 24.21 -19.86 15.92
C GLY A 546 23.42 -21.13 15.62
N HIS A 547 22.47 -21.02 14.69
CA HIS A 547 21.75 -22.13 14.09
C HIS A 547 21.47 -21.86 12.62
N ALA A 548 21.36 -22.92 11.83
CA ALA A 548 21.06 -22.86 10.40
C ALA A 548 19.79 -23.66 10.09
N VAL A 549 18.93 -23.09 9.27
CA VAL A 549 17.64 -23.63 8.82
C VAL A 549 17.46 -23.29 7.35
N VAL A 550 16.44 -23.86 6.70
CA VAL A 550 16.19 -23.63 5.27
C VAL A 550 14.86 -22.91 5.10
N LEU A 551 14.86 -21.73 4.51
CA LEU A 551 13.64 -21.06 4.07
C LEU A 551 13.08 -21.80 2.85
N THR A 552 11.90 -22.39 3.01
CA THR A 552 11.25 -23.22 1.98
C THR A 552 10.00 -22.55 1.41
N SER A 553 9.25 -21.84 2.24
CA SER A 553 8.07 -21.06 1.85
C SER A 553 7.85 -19.91 2.83
N PHE A 554 6.91 -19.04 2.51
CA PHE A 554 6.59 -17.88 3.31
C PHE A 554 5.12 -17.48 3.02
N ASN A 555 4.51 -16.58 3.79
CA ASN A 555 3.28 -15.87 3.42
C ASN A 555 3.29 -14.44 4.00
N SER A 556 2.16 -13.72 3.92
CA SER A 556 2.02 -12.38 4.51
C SER A 556 2.14 -12.35 6.03
N GLU A 557 2.05 -13.50 6.70
CA GLU A 557 2.05 -13.61 8.16
C GLU A 557 3.35 -14.18 8.73
N TYR A 558 4.07 -15.04 7.98
CA TYR A 558 5.28 -15.71 8.46
C TYR A 558 6.23 -16.19 7.35
N LEU A 559 7.48 -16.41 7.74
CA LEU A 559 8.46 -17.24 7.04
C LEU A 559 8.37 -18.68 7.57
N ARG A 560 8.31 -19.67 6.67
CA ARG A 560 8.32 -21.10 7.02
C ARG A 560 9.69 -21.67 6.74
N LEU A 561 10.31 -22.22 7.78
CA LEU A 561 11.67 -22.72 7.70
C LEU A 561 11.74 -24.18 8.13
N LEU A 562 12.40 -25.01 7.33
CA LEU A 562 12.72 -26.38 7.67
C LEU A 562 13.87 -26.40 8.68
N ASP A 563 13.64 -27.06 9.81
CA ASP A 563 14.61 -27.31 10.86
C ASP A 563 15.13 -28.75 10.77
N SER A 564 16.33 -28.98 11.32
CA SER A 564 17.04 -30.26 11.30
C SER A 564 16.79 -31.10 12.56
N ARG A 565 15.74 -30.79 13.32
CA ARG A 565 15.38 -31.47 14.58
C ARG A 565 14.36 -32.60 14.39
N GLY A 566 14.12 -33.01 13.14
CA GLY A 566 13.22 -34.10 12.79
C GLY A 566 11.73 -33.74 12.87
N SER A 567 10.89 -34.68 12.46
CA SER A 567 9.43 -34.51 12.30
C SER A 567 8.68 -34.33 13.62
N ASP A 568 9.20 -34.88 14.72
CA ASP A 568 8.60 -34.69 16.05
C ASP A 568 8.76 -33.26 16.60
N TRP A 569 9.52 -32.40 15.91
CA TRP A 569 9.79 -31.03 16.32
C TRP A 569 8.81 -30.05 15.68
N ALA A 570 8.19 -29.18 16.49
CA ALA A 570 7.33 -28.09 16.03
C ALA A 570 6.20 -28.55 15.08
N ASP A 571 6.10 -28.00 13.86
CA ASP A 571 5.09 -28.37 12.85
C ASP A 571 5.71 -29.32 11.83
N SER A 572 5.85 -30.60 12.21
CA SER A 572 6.46 -31.65 11.36
C SER A 572 7.90 -31.34 10.91
N GLY A 573 8.71 -30.76 11.80
CA GLY A 573 10.08 -30.31 11.54
C GLY A 573 10.20 -28.88 11.01
N PHE A 574 9.08 -28.17 10.86
CA PHE A 574 9.07 -26.78 10.40
C PHE A 574 8.79 -25.79 11.53
N ILE A 575 9.43 -24.63 11.44
CA ILE A 575 9.18 -23.48 12.32
C ILE A 575 8.59 -22.32 11.52
N LYS A 576 7.70 -21.55 12.16
CA LYS A 576 7.09 -20.35 11.58
C LYS A 576 7.56 -19.13 12.36
N VAL A 577 8.07 -18.13 11.65
CA VAL A 577 8.63 -16.90 12.25
C VAL A 577 8.03 -15.70 11.53
N GLN A 578 7.49 -14.73 12.27
CA GLN A 578 6.71 -13.62 11.70
C GLN A 578 7.46 -12.84 10.61
N ASN A 579 8.74 -12.52 10.83
CA ASN A 579 9.58 -11.84 9.86
C ASN A 579 11.07 -12.04 10.21
N ALA A 580 11.96 -11.54 9.34
CA ALA A 580 13.39 -11.72 9.52
C ALA A 580 14.00 -11.04 10.74
N ASP A 581 13.36 -9.96 11.24
CA ASP A 581 13.87 -9.18 12.36
C ASP A 581 13.64 -9.86 13.72
N VAL A 582 12.71 -10.82 13.81
CA VAL A 582 12.46 -11.57 15.06
C VAL A 582 13.72 -12.31 15.51
N LEU A 583 14.42 -12.95 14.57
CA LEU A 583 15.62 -13.74 14.86
C LEU A 583 16.91 -13.11 14.28
N GLY A 584 16.79 -12.06 13.48
CA GLY A 584 17.91 -11.40 12.82
C GLY A 584 18.56 -12.31 11.78
N PHE A 585 17.76 -12.85 10.87
CA PHE A 585 18.23 -13.83 9.88
C PHE A 585 19.29 -13.24 8.94
N LYS A 586 20.23 -14.09 8.53
CA LYS A 586 21.08 -13.90 7.36
C LYS A 586 20.81 -14.99 6.35
N PHE A 587 20.59 -14.62 5.10
CA PHE A 587 20.18 -15.53 4.04
C PHE A 587 21.29 -15.76 3.00
N TYR A 588 21.37 -16.99 2.48
CA TYR A 588 22.32 -17.39 1.44
C TYR A 588 21.60 -18.17 0.33
N ASP A 589 21.53 -17.58 -0.87
CA ASP A 589 21.00 -18.21 -2.09
C ASP A 589 22.12 -19.04 -2.74
N VAL A 590 21.82 -20.28 -3.11
CA VAL A 590 22.74 -21.19 -3.83
C VAL A 590 22.15 -21.46 -5.21
N TYR A 591 22.96 -21.24 -6.22
CA TYR A 591 22.52 -21.22 -7.61
C TYR A 591 23.64 -21.66 -8.55
N TRP A 592 23.34 -21.72 -9.85
CA TRP A 592 24.30 -21.95 -10.92
C TRP A 592 23.93 -21.06 -12.11
N GLU A 593 24.92 -20.73 -12.92
CA GLU A 593 24.78 -20.01 -14.19
C GLU A 593 25.15 -20.93 -15.36
N ILE A 594 24.79 -20.55 -16.58
CA ILE A 594 25.06 -21.37 -17.79
C ILE A 594 26.55 -21.66 -17.96
N GLU A 595 27.39 -20.72 -17.54
CA GLU A 595 28.85 -20.82 -17.57
C GLU A 595 29.38 -21.93 -16.64
N ASP A 596 28.62 -22.27 -15.60
CA ASP A 596 28.99 -23.30 -14.63
C ASP A 596 28.67 -24.72 -15.13
N LEU A 597 27.95 -24.84 -16.24
CA LEU A 597 27.57 -26.11 -16.87
C LEU A 597 28.66 -26.61 -17.85
N ASN A 598 28.84 -27.92 -17.98
CA ASN A 598 29.70 -28.52 -19.01
C ASN A 598 29.02 -28.52 -20.40
N GLU A 599 29.74 -28.78 -21.49
CA GLU A 599 29.17 -28.67 -22.85
C GLU A 599 27.98 -29.61 -23.14
N LYS A 600 27.91 -30.78 -22.50
CA LYS A 600 26.74 -31.66 -22.60
C LYS A 600 25.56 -31.12 -21.81
N GLU A 601 25.79 -30.66 -20.58
CA GLU A 601 24.78 -29.99 -19.75
C GLU A 601 24.29 -28.69 -20.42
N LYS A 602 25.17 -27.93 -21.07
CA LYS A 602 24.81 -26.76 -21.90
C LYS A 602 24.01 -27.17 -23.12
N THR A 603 24.34 -28.28 -23.76
CA THR A 603 23.58 -28.78 -24.92
C THR A 603 22.20 -29.27 -24.49
N SER A 604 22.10 -30.05 -23.41
CA SER A 604 20.84 -30.41 -22.78
C SER A 604 20.07 -29.16 -22.34
N PHE A 605 20.71 -28.21 -21.66
CA PHE A 605 20.12 -26.94 -21.23
C PHE A 605 19.69 -26.04 -22.39
N LYS A 606 20.39 -26.05 -23.53
CA LYS A 606 20.02 -25.34 -24.77
C LYS A 606 18.90 -26.06 -25.53
N GLN A 607 18.84 -27.38 -25.49
CA GLN A 607 17.72 -28.18 -26.01
C GLN A 607 16.46 -28.08 -25.11
N LEU A 608 16.65 -27.95 -23.80
CA LEU A 608 15.67 -27.49 -22.79
C LEU A 608 15.45 -25.96 -22.84
N GLY A 609 16.24 -25.26 -23.64
CA GLY A 609 16.55 -23.84 -23.57
C GLY A 609 15.55 -22.91 -24.22
N SER A 610 14.26 -23.21 -24.11
CA SER A 610 13.24 -22.17 -24.22
C SER A 610 12.92 -21.63 -22.84
N LYS A 611 13.94 -21.06 -22.19
CA LYS A 611 13.81 -20.07 -21.10
C LYS A 611 13.18 -18.74 -21.59
N ARG A 612 12.47 -18.78 -22.72
CA ARG A 612 11.69 -17.66 -23.21
C ARG A 612 10.27 -17.88 -22.74
N ILE A 613 9.72 -16.87 -22.08
CA ILE A 613 8.28 -16.68 -22.09
C ILE A 613 7.88 -16.72 -23.56
N LEU A 614 7.04 -17.68 -23.95
CA LEU A 614 6.53 -17.71 -25.31
C LEU A 614 5.74 -16.42 -25.52
N THR A 615 6.19 -15.55 -26.41
CA THR A 615 5.51 -14.29 -26.74
C THR A 615 4.96 -14.35 -28.16
N LYS A 616 4.19 -13.33 -28.55
CA LYS A 616 3.76 -13.17 -29.94
C LYS A 616 4.91 -13.04 -30.94
N LYS A 617 6.13 -12.67 -30.49
CA LYS A 617 7.31 -12.65 -31.36
C LYS A 617 7.73 -14.04 -31.82
N GLU A 618 7.55 -15.04 -30.97
CA GLU A 618 7.85 -16.44 -31.30
C GLU A 618 6.68 -17.09 -32.05
N ILE A 619 5.45 -16.90 -31.57
CA ILE A 619 4.24 -17.47 -32.16
C ILE A 619 3.10 -16.44 -32.07
N ASP A 620 2.65 -15.94 -33.22
CA ASP A 620 1.45 -15.14 -33.33
C ASP A 620 0.35 -15.92 -34.07
N ILE A 621 -0.56 -16.50 -33.30
CA ILE A 621 -1.70 -17.22 -33.86
C ILE A 621 -2.74 -16.31 -34.52
N THR A 622 -2.72 -15.00 -34.24
CA THR A 622 -3.67 -14.01 -34.78
C THR A 622 -3.32 -13.59 -36.20
N ALA A 623 -2.06 -13.79 -36.63
CA ALA A 623 -1.57 -13.50 -37.98
C ALA A 623 -1.73 -14.67 -38.97
N ARG A 624 -2.47 -15.73 -38.61
CA ARG A 624 -2.60 -16.94 -39.46
C ARG A 624 -3.53 -16.72 -40.66
N PRO A 625 -3.25 -17.36 -41.83
CA PRO A 625 -4.18 -17.38 -42.96
C PRO A 625 -5.55 -17.94 -42.57
N SER A 626 -6.57 -17.69 -43.37
CA SER A 626 -7.97 -18.07 -43.07
C SER A 626 -8.23 -19.58 -43.02
N ASN A 627 -7.30 -20.46 -43.43
CA ASN A 627 -7.56 -21.91 -43.52
C ASN A 627 -6.37 -22.88 -43.27
N PRO A 628 -5.61 -22.78 -42.16
CA PRO A 628 -4.58 -23.76 -41.81
C PRO A 628 -5.18 -25.04 -41.20
N LYS A 629 -4.58 -26.21 -41.47
CA LYS A 629 -4.83 -27.43 -40.69
C LYS A 629 -4.43 -27.18 -39.22
N ARG A 630 -5.35 -27.43 -38.28
CA ARG A 630 -5.14 -27.19 -36.83
C ARG A 630 -5.04 -28.52 -36.08
N PHE A 631 -4.09 -28.59 -35.15
CA PHE A 631 -4.00 -29.66 -34.15
C PHE A 631 -4.14 -29.01 -32.77
N GLY A 632 -5.03 -29.55 -31.93
CA GLY A 632 -5.20 -29.11 -30.55
C GLY A 632 -4.23 -29.81 -29.61
N HIS A 633 -3.87 -29.16 -28.50
CA HIS A 633 -3.05 -29.74 -27.43
C HIS A 633 -3.58 -29.23 -26.09
N ALA A 634 -3.74 -30.12 -25.11
CA ALA A 634 -4.26 -29.78 -23.78
C ALA A 634 -3.11 -29.67 -22.77
N VAL A 635 -3.18 -28.64 -21.93
CA VAL A 635 -2.20 -28.32 -20.89
C VAL A 635 -2.93 -27.83 -19.64
N VAL A 636 -2.35 -28.03 -18.46
CA VAL A 636 -2.95 -27.67 -17.17
C VAL A 636 -2.36 -26.36 -16.65
N LEU A 637 -3.17 -25.34 -16.41
CA LEU A 637 -2.69 -24.12 -15.77
C LEU A 637 -2.41 -24.38 -14.28
N THR A 638 -1.17 -24.15 -13.85
CA THR A 638 -0.73 -24.46 -12.47
C THR A 638 -0.38 -23.23 -11.65
N SER A 639 0.07 -22.16 -12.30
CA SER A 639 0.35 -20.86 -11.69
C SER A 639 0.50 -19.78 -12.77
N PHE A 640 0.53 -18.51 -12.37
CA PHE A 640 0.80 -17.38 -13.26
C PHE A 640 1.47 -16.25 -12.48
N ASN A 641 2.04 -15.26 -13.16
CA ASN A 641 2.52 -14.01 -12.56
C ASN A 641 2.42 -12.82 -13.53
N SER A 642 3.03 -11.70 -13.15
CA SER A 642 3.09 -10.47 -13.92
C SER A 642 3.88 -10.56 -15.22
N GLU A 643 4.41 -11.72 -15.61
CA GLU A 643 5.22 -11.88 -16.81
C GLU A 643 4.72 -13.05 -17.68
N TYR A 644 4.13 -14.09 -17.09
CA TYR A 644 3.70 -15.30 -17.81
C TYR A 644 2.63 -16.15 -17.08
N LEU A 645 1.93 -16.98 -17.86
CA LEU A 645 1.18 -18.17 -17.44
C LEU A 645 2.13 -19.39 -17.37
N ARG A 646 2.04 -20.21 -16.32
CA ARG A 646 2.81 -21.45 -16.17
C ARG A 646 1.90 -22.67 -16.30
N LEU A 647 2.16 -23.48 -17.33
CA LEU A 647 1.29 -24.58 -17.73
C LEU A 647 2.06 -25.89 -17.62
N LEU A 648 1.46 -26.93 -17.04
CA LEU A 648 1.94 -28.30 -17.03
C LEU A 648 1.50 -29.00 -18.32
N ASP A 649 2.44 -29.63 -18.98
CA ASP A 649 2.27 -30.37 -20.22
C ASP A 649 2.34 -31.88 -19.94
N SER A 650 1.59 -32.65 -20.71
CA SER A 650 1.50 -34.11 -20.59
C SER A 650 2.75 -34.85 -21.07
N ARG A 651 3.75 -34.15 -21.63
CA ARG A 651 5.02 -34.72 -22.12
C ARG A 651 5.99 -35.15 -21.02
N GLY A 652 5.64 -34.97 -19.75
CA GLY A 652 6.40 -35.48 -18.60
C GLY A 652 7.54 -34.57 -18.15
N SER A 653 8.19 -34.95 -17.04
CA SER A 653 9.25 -34.18 -16.39
C SER A 653 10.49 -33.92 -17.25
N ASP A 654 10.72 -34.76 -18.26
CA ASP A 654 11.93 -34.67 -19.10
C ASP A 654 11.79 -33.63 -20.23
N TRP A 655 10.65 -32.93 -20.30
CA TRP A 655 10.32 -31.97 -21.35
C TRP A 655 10.15 -30.54 -20.80
N ALA A 656 10.72 -29.53 -21.47
CA ALA A 656 10.65 -28.11 -21.08
C ALA A 656 11.11 -27.82 -19.61
N ASP A 657 10.41 -26.96 -18.86
CA ASP A 657 10.72 -26.66 -17.45
C ASP A 657 10.14 -27.72 -16.51
N ASN A 658 10.68 -28.94 -16.54
CA ASN A 658 10.21 -30.09 -15.75
C ASN A 658 8.75 -30.49 -16.02
N GLY A 659 8.38 -30.54 -17.31
CA GLY A 659 7.02 -30.72 -17.79
C GLY A 659 6.24 -29.41 -17.94
N PHE A 660 6.82 -28.26 -17.61
CA PHE A 660 6.09 -26.98 -17.66
C PHE A 660 6.55 -26.04 -18.78
N ILE A 661 5.64 -25.20 -19.26
CA ILE A 661 5.91 -24.12 -20.20
C ILE A 661 5.45 -22.77 -19.63
N LYS A 662 6.10 -21.70 -20.10
CA LYS A 662 5.77 -20.32 -19.75
C LYS A 662 5.31 -19.58 -20.99
N VAL A 663 4.12 -19.00 -20.94
CA VAL A 663 3.50 -18.29 -22.07
C VAL A 663 3.09 -16.90 -21.59
N GLN A 664 3.38 -15.86 -22.36
CA GLN A 664 3.20 -14.46 -21.92
C GLN A 664 1.77 -14.17 -21.48
N ASN A 665 0.80 -14.64 -22.26
CA ASN A 665 -0.62 -14.52 -22.02
C ASN A 665 -1.38 -15.55 -22.86
N ALA A 666 -2.70 -15.62 -22.68
CA ALA A 666 -3.53 -16.59 -23.37
C ALA A 666 -3.54 -16.43 -24.90
N ASP A 667 -3.36 -15.20 -25.39
CA ASP A 667 -3.47 -14.88 -26.81
C ASP A 667 -2.30 -15.39 -27.65
N VAL A 668 -1.14 -15.66 -27.02
CA VAL A 668 0.03 -16.19 -27.73
C VAL A 668 -0.28 -17.55 -28.38
N LEU A 669 -1.05 -18.40 -27.69
CA LEU A 669 -1.42 -19.73 -28.16
C LEU A 669 -2.93 -19.91 -28.39
N GLY A 670 -3.75 -18.94 -27.99
CA GLY A 670 -5.20 -18.96 -28.14
C GLY A 670 -5.86 -19.96 -27.21
N PHE A 671 -5.47 -19.95 -25.93
CA PHE A 671 -6.01 -20.90 -24.95
C PHE A 671 -7.52 -20.77 -24.82
N GLN A 672 -8.18 -21.93 -24.80
CA GLN A 672 -9.53 -22.10 -24.29
C GLN A 672 -9.41 -22.77 -22.92
N PHE A 673 -10.00 -22.15 -21.90
CA PHE A 673 -9.94 -22.65 -20.54
C PHE A 673 -11.19 -23.47 -20.24
N TYR A 674 -10.97 -24.66 -19.69
CA TYR A 674 -12.02 -25.55 -19.24
C TYR A 674 -11.79 -25.80 -17.76
N ASP A 675 -12.74 -25.35 -16.94
CA ASP A 675 -12.72 -25.65 -15.52
C ASP A 675 -13.26 -27.06 -15.29
N VAL A 676 -12.59 -27.82 -14.43
CA VAL A 676 -13.02 -29.15 -14.00
C VAL A 676 -13.26 -29.04 -12.50
N TYR A 677 -14.51 -28.81 -12.17
CA TYR A 677 -15.00 -28.72 -10.80
C TYR A 677 -15.98 -29.85 -10.53
N TRP A 678 -16.28 -30.03 -9.26
CA TRP A 678 -17.36 -30.89 -8.79
C TRP A 678 -18.27 -30.04 -7.91
N GLU A 679 -19.55 -30.32 -7.97
CA GLU A 679 -20.55 -29.78 -7.05
C GLU A 679 -20.76 -30.75 -5.88
N ILE A 680 -21.31 -30.27 -4.76
CA ILE A 680 -21.48 -31.12 -3.56
C ILE A 680 -22.35 -32.34 -3.90
N GLU A 681 -23.27 -32.19 -4.85
CA GLU A 681 -24.13 -33.22 -5.40
C GLU A 681 -23.35 -34.34 -6.11
N ASP A 682 -22.19 -34.05 -6.69
CA ASP A 682 -21.34 -35.01 -7.44
C ASP A 682 -20.56 -35.96 -6.52
N LEU A 683 -20.41 -35.58 -5.25
CA LEU A 683 -19.68 -36.37 -4.26
C LEU A 683 -20.53 -37.54 -3.74
N ASN A 684 -19.91 -38.71 -3.54
CA ASN A 684 -20.58 -39.79 -2.82
C ASN A 684 -20.69 -39.47 -1.31
N GLU A 685 -21.57 -40.15 -0.58
CA GLU A 685 -21.80 -39.82 0.85
C GLU A 685 -20.54 -39.92 1.73
N LYS A 686 -19.58 -40.78 1.38
CA LYS A 686 -18.31 -40.90 2.10
C LYS A 686 -17.39 -39.70 1.80
N GLU A 687 -17.35 -39.23 0.56
CA GLU A 687 -16.63 -38.03 0.14
C GLU A 687 -17.29 -36.76 0.66
N LYS A 688 -18.63 -36.66 0.64
CA LYS A 688 -19.38 -35.58 1.30
C LYS A 688 -19.05 -35.51 2.78
N THR A 689 -19.00 -36.66 3.45
CA THR A 689 -18.62 -36.75 4.86
C THR A 689 -17.18 -36.32 5.06
N SER A 690 -16.24 -36.83 4.24
CA SER A 690 -14.82 -36.45 4.31
C SER A 690 -14.57 -34.97 3.99
N PHE A 691 -15.31 -34.40 3.04
CA PHE A 691 -15.24 -33.00 2.65
C PHE A 691 -15.87 -32.10 3.71
N LYS A 692 -17.01 -32.50 4.30
CA LYS A 692 -17.60 -31.82 5.47
C LYS A 692 -16.67 -31.88 6.69
N GLU A 693 -16.04 -33.02 6.93
CA GLU A 693 -15.04 -33.18 8.00
C GLU A 693 -13.78 -32.34 7.73
N LEU A 694 -13.27 -32.29 6.50
CA LEU A 694 -12.13 -31.45 6.12
C LEU A 694 -12.48 -29.96 6.20
N GLY A 695 -13.69 -29.59 5.77
CA GLY A 695 -14.25 -28.24 5.88
C GLY A 695 -14.41 -27.81 7.33
N SER A 696 -14.96 -28.67 8.19
CA SER A 696 -15.05 -28.47 9.64
C SER A 696 -13.66 -28.35 10.28
N LYS A 697 -12.72 -29.25 9.97
CA LYS A 697 -11.33 -29.20 10.46
C LYS A 697 -10.61 -27.92 10.04
N ARG A 698 -10.75 -27.50 8.78
CA ARG A 698 -10.14 -26.26 8.25
C ARG A 698 -10.80 -25.02 8.85
N ALA A 699 -12.12 -24.98 8.97
CA ALA A 699 -12.84 -23.87 9.60
C ALA A 699 -12.49 -23.75 11.09
N LYS A 700 -12.37 -24.87 11.80
CA LYS A 700 -11.91 -24.91 13.18
C LYS A 700 -10.47 -24.41 13.32
N TRP A 701 -9.57 -24.88 12.45
CA TRP A 701 -8.20 -24.38 12.39
C TRP A 701 -8.14 -22.86 12.08
N LEU A 702 -8.98 -22.35 11.17
CA LEU A 702 -9.09 -20.92 10.88
C LEU A 702 -9.61 -20.12 12.08
N MET A 703 -10.64 -20.60 12.79
CA MET A 703 -11.17 -19.95 13.99
C MET A 703 -10.15 -19.93 15.14
N GLU A 704 -9.31 -20.96 15.26
CA GLU A 704 -8.24 -21.07 16.27
C GLU A 704 -7.02 -20.21 15.91
N THR A 705 -6.66 -20.12 14.63
CA THR A 705 -5.46 -19.41 14.14
C THR A 705 -5.71 -17.91 13.95
N LEU A 706 -6.96 -17.49 13.76
CA LEU A 706 -7.35 -16.09 13.56
C LEU A 706 -8.33 -15.62 14.66
N PRO A 707 -7.84 -15.28 15.87
CA PRO A 707 -8.68 -14.78 16.97
C PRO A 707 -9.47 -13.51 16.62
N SER A 708 -9.01 -12.78 15.59
CA SER A 708 -9.72 -11.63 15.03
C SER A 708 -11.13 -11.96 14.55
N LEU A 709 -11.38 -13.20 14.10
CA LEU A 709 -12.70 -13.69 13.67
C LEU A 709 -13.67 -13.94 14.85
N GLN A 710 -13.16 -13.93 16.09
CA GLN A 710 -13.94 -14.15 17.33
C GLN A 710 -14.13 -12.87 18.16
N ARG A 711 -13.74 -11.72 17.63
CA ARG A 711 -13.87 -10.45 18.35
C ARG A 711 -15.34 -10.04 18.47
N ASP A 712 -15.64 -9.33 19.55
CA ASP A 712 -17.00 -8.84 19.84
C ASP A 712 -17.51 -7.81 18.81
N ASP A 713 -16.60 -7.16 18.08
CA ASP A 713 -16.91 -6.21 17.00
C ASP A 713 -17.24 -6.88 15.66
N TYR A 714 -16.99 -8.19 15.51
CA TYR A 714 -17.43 -8.97 14.35
C TYR A 714 -18.88 -9.40 14.55
N THR A 715 -19.81 -8.56 14.11
CA THR A 715 -21.24 -8.80 14.30
C THR A 715 -21.98 -9.23 13.03
N VAL A 716 -23.11 -9.91 13.22
CA VAL A 716 -24.12 -10.17 12.19
C VAL A 716 -25.48 -9.65 12.67
N LYS A 717 -26.17 -8.90 11.80
CA LYS A 717 -27.51 -8.40 12.06
C LYS A 717 -28.53 -9.48 11.77
N CYS A 718 -29.25 -9.94 12.80
CA CYS A 718 -30.28 -10.94 12.61
C CYS A 718 -31.42 -10.39 11.70
N PRO A 719 -31.84 -11.10 10.64
CA PRO A 719 -32.93 -10.64 9.78
C PRO A 719 -34.28 -10.55 10.47
N ILE A 720 -34.48 -11.36 11.51
CA ILE A 720 -35.76 -11.48 12.20
C ILE A 720 -35.91 -10.39 13.28
N CYS A 721 -34.93 -10.26 14.18
CA CYS A 721 -35.02 -9.29 15.27
C CYS A 721 -34.28 -7.97 15.00
N ARG A 722 -33.53 -7.89 13.89
CA ARG A 722 -32.78 -6.70 13.46
C ARG A 722 -31.74 -6.20 14.48
N VAL A 723 -31.33 -7.06 15.42
CA VAL A 723 -30.28 -6.77 16.41
C VAL A 723 -28.95 -7.35 15.94
N ASP A 724 -27.89 -6.57 16.05
CA ASP A 724 -26.51 -7.01 15.83
C ASP A 724 -26.06 -7.90 16.99
N SER A 725 -25.40 -9.01 16.67
CA SER A 725 -24.81 -9.89 17.69
C SER A 725 -23.43 -10.35 17.23
N PRO A 726 -22.48 -10.57 18.16
CA PRO A 726 -21.17 -11.14 17.82
C PRO A 726 -21.32 -12.48 17.09
N VAL A 727 -20.49 -12.72 16.08
CA VAL A 727 -20.48 -13.96 15.29
C VAL A 727 -20.35 -15.19 16.19
N LYS A 728 -19.48 -15.12 17.21
CA LYS A 728 -19.25 -16.22 18.17
C LYS A 728 -20.48 -16.62 18.99
N ASP A 729 -21.49 -15.76 19.07
CA ASP A 729 -22.69 -16.04 19.86
C ASP A 729 -23.76 -16.78 19.05
N PHE A 730 -23.62 -16.84 17.71
CA PHE A 730 -24.55 -17.57 16.87
C PHE A 730 -24.36 -19.09 16.99
N THR A 731 -25.43 -19.83 16.80
CA THR A 731 -25.41 -21.31 16.80
C THR A 731 -26.12 -21.82 15.54
N GLY A 732 -26.04 -23.11 15.23
CA GLY A 732 -26.69 -23.68 14.03
C GLY A 732 -25.68 -24.25 13.04
N ASN A 733 -26.00 -24.20 11.75
CA ASN A 733 -25.17 -24.73 10.67
C ASN A 733 -25.20 -23.84 9.42
N LEU A 734 -24.53 -24.26 8.35
CA LEU A 734 -24.45 -23.57 7.06
C LEU A 734 -25.80 -23.30 6.38
N LEU A 735 -26.86 -24.03 6.73
CA LEU A 735 -28.18 -23.86 6.14
C LEU A 735 -29.04 -22.94 6.99
N GLN A 736 -28.94 -23.05 8.31
CA GLN A 736 -29.72 -22.24 9.25
C GLN A 736 -28.88 -21.79 10.45
N ALA A 737 -28.72 -20.47 10.55
CA ALA A 737 -28.11 -19.80 11.69
C ALA A 737 -29.19 -19.43 12.72
N LYS A 738 -28.92 -19.67 14.00
CA LYS A 738 -29.80 -19.37 15.12
C LYS A 738 -29.28 -18.15 15.87
N CYS A 739 -30.10 -17.10 15.90
CA CYS A 739 -29.73 -15.84 16.54
C CYS A 739 -29.60 -15.99 18.07
N PRO A 740 -28.54 -15.47 18.70
CA PRO A 740 -28.40 -15.51 20.16
C PRO A 740 -29.45 -14.68 20.90
N LYS A 741 -29.99 -13.63 20.28
CA LYS A 741 -30.96 -12.71 20.90
C LYS A 741 -32.39 -13.20 20.79
N CYS A 742 -32.89 -13.41 19.57
CA CYS A 742 -34.29 -13.83 19.39
C CYS A 742 -34.50 -15.35 19.35
N LYS A 743 -33.41 -16.13 19.38
CA LYS A 743 -33.40 -17.60 19.37
C LYS A 743 -34.08 -18.25 18.15
N LYS A 744 -34.53 -17.46 17.17
CA LYS A 744 -35.11 -17.95 15.91
C LYS A 744 -34.00 -18.28 14.91
N ALA A 745 -34.22 -19.34 14.16
CA ALA A 745 -33.37 -19.74 13.05
C ALA A 745 -33.71 -18.91 11.80
N PHE A 746 -32.72 -18.60 10.99
CA PHE A 746 -32.85 -17.93 9.71
C PHE A 746 -31.83 -18.48 8.72
N GLU A 747 -32.12 -18.40 7.43
CA GLU A 747 -31.17 -18.78 6.39
C GLU A 747 -30.13 -17.67 6.20
N LEU A 748 -28.87 -18.03 5.98
CA LEU A 748 -27.77 -17.06 5.86
C LEU A 748 -27.95 -16.10 4.68
N LYS A 749 -28.68 -16.50 3.64
CA LYS A 749 -29.04 -15.66 2.49
C LYS A 749 -29.96 -14.49 2.87
N ASP A 750 -30.71 -14.63 3.97
CA ASP A 750 -31.67 -13.61 4.42
C ASP A 750 -30.97 -12.52 5.26
N VAL A 751 -29.67 -12.66 5.55
CA VAL A 751 -28.92 -11.73 6.41
C VAL A 751 -28.72 -10.38 5.71
N PRO A 752 -29.23 -9.28 6.28
CA PRO A 752 -29.20 -7.97 5.63
C PRO A 752 -27.84 -7.25 5.74
N LYS A 753 -27.01 -7.57 6.75
CA LYS A 753 -25.73 -6.89 7.03
C LYS A 753 -24.88 -7.70 8.02
N GLY A 754 -23.56 -7.68 7.86
CA GLY A 754 -22.60 -8.20 8.84
C GLY A 754 -21.53 -9.13 8.27
N ASN A 755 -20.71 -9.70 9.15
CA ASN A 755 -19.58 -10.56 8.77
C ASN A 755 -20.03 -11.99 8.41
N ILE A 756 -20.77 -12.13 7.31
CA ILE A 756 -21.37 -13.40 6.86
C ILE A 756 -20.30 -14.47 6.63
N LEU A 757 -19.14 -14.11 6.07
CA LEU A 757 -18.03 -15.05 5.90
C LEU A 757 -17.51 -15.57 7.24
N ALA A 758 -17.33 -14.69 8.23
CA ALA A 758 -16.91 -15.11 9.57
C ALA A 758 -17.98 -15.97 10.26
N LEU A 759 -19.27 -15.63 10.07
CA LEU A 759 -20.38 -16.45 10.56
C LEU A 759 -20.41 -17.83 9.91
N ASN A 760 -20.17 -17.92 8.61
CA ASN A 760 -20.09 -19.20 7.90
C ASN A 760 -18.92 -20.04 8.42
N ILE A 761 -17.71 -19.47 8.51
CA ILE A 761 -16.54 -20.16 9.03
C ILE A 761 -16.80 -20.62 10.48
N TYR A 762 -17.41 -19.78 11.30
CA TYR A 762 -17.74 -20.13 12.67
C TYR A 762 -18.78 -21.26 12.75
N LEU A 763 -19.91 -21.19 12.04
CA LEU A 763 -20.93 -22.24 12.04
C LEU A 763 -20.41 -23.57 11.45
N ILE A 764 -19.52 -23.51 10.45
CA ILE A 764 -18.82 -24.70 9.94
C ILE A 764 -17.89 -25.28 11.01
N SER A 765 -17.18 -24.44 11.77
CA SER A 765 -16.31 -24.91 12.87
C SER A 765 -17.08 -25.60 14.01
N LEU A 766 -18.36 -25.28 14.19
CA LEU A 766 -19.26 -25.91 15.16
C LEU A 766 -19.87 -27.23 14.64
N SER A 767 -19.74 -27.51 13.34
CA SER A 767 -20.27 -28.73 12.71
C SER A 767 -19.36 -29.90 13.07
N LYS A 768 -19.92 -30.97 13.65
CA LYS A 768 -19.16 -32.21 13.95
C LYS A 768 -18.87 -32.99 12.68
#